data_AF-A0A3N5T7D2-F1
#
_entry.id   AF-A0A3N5T7D2-F1
#
_cell.length_a   1.000
_cell.length_b   1.000
_cell.length_c   1.000
_cell.angle_alpha   90.00
_cell.angle_beta   90.00
_cell.angle_gamma   90.00
#
_symmetry.space_group_name_H-M   'P 1'
#
loop_
_entity.id
_entity.type
_entity.pdbx_description
1 polymer ?
#
loop_
_entity_poly.entity_id
_entity_poly.type
_entity_poly.pdbx_seq_one_letter_code
_entity_poly.pdbx_strand_id
1 'polypeptide(L)'
;MTELRQKMIRAMELKNLSPHTQRAYLAAVKGLARHYRQSPTAISKEMIEDYLLALKKTRAPNSCGQVLTGLRFFYAHVAEEKLQVDYRMRKKAQRLPTVLTQGQVAKIISACDNLKHRLILMTTYAAGLRASEVAALKPEHIDSQRMLIKIVNGKGRKDRYTMLSTLLLEQLRGYYKKYHPKTYLFPSSFKTRTDRPLSYETLRCIYDKARKKAGVTTGVGLHTLRHSFATHLLEAGFDIRKIQVLMGHSRLSTTMIYLHVSRETLAKVPSPLDLIEWPANPEDRKMSPLTAAKKPTVEIAHILQKHLEDYKRQYRLGSEHRKILSDLLNCRTAKMGGRVDRCDTCGSLRIAYHSCRNRHCPKCQHMPRERWLAKRKEEILPVPYFHVVFTLPHELNAVILNHKRFMLNCLFAAVSQTLLKFAQNELGGTPGFLAILHTWDQRLKAHFHLHCLVAGGVVVDDAKRWISFKGNYLFNQRALSLVFRGKFMQLLHRGCQRGKLKCDPEWYQRLKNILFAKNWVVSVRDPVKDPQQVLDYLARYTHRVAIANSRIQSLQDGMVTFSAKNRKKNRTESVTISAVEFIRRFLLHSLPTGLVRIRHFGFLANRNRKAHLSEVRALLGLAPAAPSAPACLEELMNRLTGIDITACPCCHRGKMRFLAEIPNYWARAPCRRVPCAA
;
A
#
# COMPACT_ATOMS: atom_id res chain seq x y z
N MET A 1 49.27 -9.48 21.39
CA MET A 1 48.36 -8.92 20.34
C MET A 1 49.17 -7.91 19.54
N THR A 2 49.06 -7.85 18.22
CA THR A 2 49.79 -6.85 17.42
C THR A 2 49.23 -5.43 17.65
N GLU A 3 50.08 -4.41 17.54
CA GLU A 3 49.71 -2.99 17.72
C GLU A 3 48.55 -2.57 16.78
N LEU A 4 48.63 -2.97 15.50
CA LEU A 4 47.58 -2.73 14.51
C LEU A 4 46.23 -3.34 14.91
N ARG A 5 46.23 -4.49 15.60
CA ARG A 5 45.01 -5.13 16.08
C ARG A 5 44.38 -4.34 17.23
N GLN A 6 45.19 -3.78 18.13
CA GLN A 6 44.71 -2.92 19.20
C GLN A 6 44.14 -1.60 18.64
N LYS A 7 44.84 -0.96 17.68
CA LYS A 7 44.34 0.22 16.96
C LYS A 7 42.99 -0.07 16.28
N MET A 8 42.87 -1.22 15.61
CA MET A 8 41.61 -1.62 14.97
C MET A 8 40.47 -1.87 15.96
N ILE A 9 40.72 -2.55 17.09
CA ILE A 9 39.71 -2.77 18.13
C ILE A 9 39.23 -1.43 18.69
N ARG A 10 40.16 -0.54 19.07
CA ARG A 10 39.86 0.81 19.56
C ARG A 10 39.01 1.60 18.55
N ALA A 11 39.39 1.59 17.27
CA ALA A 11 38.63 2.28 16.22
C ALA A 11 37.20 1.74 16.05
N MET A 12 37.01 0.42 16.16
CA MET A 12 35.69 -0.20 16.07
C MET A 12 34.83 0.07 17.31
N GLU A 13 35.42 0.14 18.50
CA GLU A 13 34.76 0.50 19.75
C GLU A 13 34.30 1.97 19.74
N LEU A 14 35.15 2.90 19.30
CA LEU A 14 34.80 4.31 19.12
C LEU A 14 33.61 4.50 18.17
N LYS A 15 33.53 3.68 17.12
CA LYS A 15 32.40 3.66 16.17
C LYS A 15 31.21 2.81 16.64
N ASN A 16 31.22 2.32 17.88
CA ASN A 16 30.13 1.54 18.47
C ASN A 16 29.74 0.30 17.66
N LEU A 17 30.71 -0.36 17.00
CA LEU A 17 30.43 -1.57 16.22
C LEU A 17 30.13 -2.77 17.13
N SER A 18 29.17 -3.62 16.70
CA SER A 18 28.77 -4.79 17.49
C SER A 18 29.92 -5.82 17.64
N PRO A 19 29.96 -6.61 18.73
CA PRO A 19 30.99 -7.65 18.91
C PRO A 19 31.06 -8.67 17.76
N HIS A 20 29.93 -8.91 17.09
CA HIS A 20 29.90 -9.75 15.90
C HIS A 20 30.57 -9.08 14.69
N THR A 21 30.30 -7.80 14.46
CA THR A 21 30.94 -7.00 13.41
C THR A 21 32.45 -6.91 13.63
N GLN A 22 32.88 -6.67 14.88
CA GLN A 22 34.30 -6.60 15.24
C GLN A 22 35.05 -7.88 14.88
N ARG A 23 34.51 -9.05 15.27
CA ARG A 23 35.08 -10.35 14.93
C ARG A 23 35.15 -10.56 13.41
N ALA A 24 34.11 -10.17 12.68
CA ALA A 24 34.08 -10.31 11.22
C ALA A 24 35.13 -9.43 10.52
N TYR A 25 35.31 -8.19 10.96
CA TYR A 25 36.30 -7.28 10.37
C TYR A 25 37.73 -7.71 10.71
N LEU A 26 37.99 -8.13 11.95
CA LEU A 26 39.28 -8.71 12.34
C LEU A 26 39.60 -9.97 11.51
N ALA A 27 38.61 -10.82 11.27
CA ALA A 27 38.78 -12.01 10.44
C ALA A 27 39.07 -11.66 8.97
N ALA A 28 38.49 -10.56 8.45
CA ALA A 28 38.75 -10.08 7.10
C ALA A 28 40.21 -9.66 6.91
N VAL A 29 40.72 -8.81 7.81
CA VAL A 29 42.12 -8.33 7.78
C VAL A 29 43.10 -9.47 8.04
N LYS A 30 42.80 -10.35 9.02
CA LYS A 30 43.61 -11.55 9.28
C LYS A 30 43.67 -12.48 8.07
N GLY A 31 42.56 -12.61 7.33
CA GLY A 31 42.51 -13.41 6.10
C GLY A 31 43.41 -12.85 5.01
N LEU A 32 43.39 -11.53 4.80
CA LEU A 32 44.22 -10.85 3.81
C LEU A 32 45.72 -10.97 4.17
N ALA A 33 46.09 -10.67 5.41
CA ALA A 33 47.47 -10.79 5.90
C ALA A 33 48.01 -12.22 5.75
N ARG A 34 47.16 -13.22 6.04
CA ARG A 34 47.53 -14.63 5.91
C ARG A 34 47.73 -15.04 4.44
N HIS A 35 46.96 -14.46 3.52
CA HIS A 35 47.03 -14.81 2.11
C HIS A 35 48.38 -14.40 1.50
N TYR A 36 48.83 -13.17 1.78
CA TYR A 36 50.10 -12.65 1.27
C TYR A 36 51.30 -12.84 2.22
N ARG A 37 51.07 -13.33 3.44
CA ARG A 37 52.07 -13.46 4.52
C ARG A 37 52.81 -12.14 4.81
N GLN A 38 52.13 -11.02 4.60
CA GLN A 38 52.67 -9.67 4.79
C GLN A 38 51.82 -8.88 5.79
N SER A 39 52.41 -7.82 6.35
CA SER A 39 51.66 -6.86 7.16
C SER A 39 50.54 -6.24 6.32
N PRO A 40 49.30 -6.10 6.84
CA PRO A 40 48.22 -5.40 6.15
C PRO A 40 48.57 -4.00 5.63
N THR A 41 49.54 -3.31 6.23
CA THR A 41 50.00 -1.99 5.82
C THR A 41 50.90 -1.99 4.59
N ALA A 42 51.54 -3.12 4.25
CA ALA A 42 52.43 -3.27 3.11
C ALA A 42 51.73 -3.81 1.85
N ILE A 43 50.40 -4.01 1.91
CA ILE A 43 49.62 -4.62 0.84
C ILE A 43 49.11 -3.54 -0.10
N SER A 44 49.44 -3.64 -1.40
CA SER A 44 49.01 -2.70 -2.43
C SER A 44 47.53 -2.84 -2.79
N LYS A 45 47.02 -1.87 -3.55
CA LYS A 45 45.64 -1.89 -4.03
C LYS A 45 45.37 -3.09 -4.95
N GLU A 46 46.31 -3.39 -5.84
CA GLU A 46 46.26 -4.51 -6.80
C GLU A 46 46.18 -5.85 -6.05
N MET A 47 46.99 -6.00 -4.99
CA MET A 47 46.95 -7.20 -4.15
C MET A 47 45.59 -7.37 -3.44
N ILE A 48 44.95 -6.28 -3.01
CA ILE A 48 43.59 -6.35 -2.44
C ILE A 48 42.59 -6.82 -3.51
N GLU A 49 42.73 -6.37 -4.75
CA GLU A 49 41.87 -6.77 -5.87
C GLU A 49 42.00 -8.26 -6.18
N ASP A 50 43.24 -8.75 -6.32
CA ASP A 50 43.53 -10.15 -6.58
C ASP A 50 43.01 -11.07 -5.46
N TYR A 51 43.16 -10.64 -4.21
CA TYR A 51 42.60 -11.38 -3.08
C TYR A 51 41.07 -11.42 -3.12
N LEU A 52 40.41 -10.31 -3.47
CA LEU A 52 38.95 -10.28 -3.62
C LEU A 52 38.48 -11.13 -4.80
N LEU A 53 39.25 -11.21 -5.89
CA LEU A 53 38.99 -12.09 -7.03
C LEU A 53 39.16 -13.57 -6.65
N ALA A 54 40.20 -13.92 -5.91
CA ALA A 54 40.41 -15.27 -5.38
C ALA A 54 39.26 -15.70 -4.43
N LEU A 55 38.81 -14.79 -3.57
CA LEU A 55 37.68 -15.05 -2.68
C LEU A 55 36.36 -15.24 -3.43
N LYS A 56 36.16 -14.62 -4.59
CA LYS A 56 34.95 -14.86 -5.41
C LYS A 56 34.85 -16.29 -5.91
N LYS A 57 35.98 -16.96 -6.16
CA LYS A 57 36.01 -18.36 -6.62
C LYS A 57 35.63 -19.35 -5.51
N THR A 58 35.86 -18.99 -4.25
CA THR A 58 35.75 -19.92 -3.11
C THR A 58 34.64 -19.59 -2.11
N ARG A 59 34.09 -18.37 -2.13
CA ARG A 59 33.09 -17.92 -1.13
C ARG A 59 31.84 -17.31 -1.75
N ALA A 60 30.75 -17.37 -0.99
CA ALA A 60 29.49 -16.75 -1.39
C ALA A 60 29.59 -15.21 -1.44
N PRO A 61 28.89 -14.53 -2.37
CA PRO A 61 29.02 -13.09 -2.60
C PRO A 61 28.82 -12.19 -1.36
N ASN A 62 27.91 -12.57 -0.45
CA ASN A 62 27.69 -11.82 0.80
C ASN A 62 28.87 -11.95 1.78
N SER A 63 29.54 -13.10 1.80
CA SER A 63 30.74 -13.32 2.62
C SER A 63 31.90 -12.48 2.09
N CYS A 64 32.09 -12.46 0.77
CA CYS A 64 33.07 -11.58 0.12
C CYS A 64 32.77 -10.10 0.38
N GLY A 65 31.50 -9.69 0.33
CA GLY A 65 31.09 -8.32 0.67
C GLY A 65 31.38 -7.93 2.13
N GLN A 66 31.23 -8.87 3.07
CA GLN A 66 31.58 -8.65 4.48
C GLN A 66 33.10 -8.48 4.66
N VAL A 67 33.91 -9.28 3.93
CA VAL A 67 35.36 -9.14 3.90
C VAL A 67 35.75 -7.77 3.35
N LEU A 68 35.22 -7.38 2.18
CA LEU A 68 35.47 -6.07 1.57
C LEU A 68 35.13 -4.90 2.52
N THR A 69 34.01 -4.99 3.25
CA THR A 69 33.63 -3.94 4.19
C THR A 69 34.59 -3.85 5.38
N GLY A 70 35.10 -5.00 5.85
CA GLY A 70 36.14 -5.04 6.89
C GLY A 70 37.47 -4.47 6.42
N LEU A 71 37.88 -4.77 5.18
CA LEU A 71 39.11 -4.21 4.58
C LEU A 71 38.99 -2.70 4.37
N ARG A 72 37.85 -2.21 3.84
CA ARG A 72 37.56 -0.77 3.74
C ARG A 72 37.67 -0.06 5.09
N PHE A 73 37.14 -0.68 6.13
CA PHE A 73 37.23 -0.10 7.48
C PHE A 73 38.67 0.01 7.95
N PHE A 74 39.48 -1.03 7.72
CA PHE A 74 40.90 -1.03 8.09
C PHE A 74 41.68 0.07 7.35
N TYR A 75 41.59 0.13 6.03
CA TYR A 75 42.36 1.11 5.25
C TYR A 75 41.82 2.55 5.36
N ALA A 76 40.56 2.75 5.73
CA ALA A 76 40.01 4.10 5.93
C ALA A 76 40.26 4.67 7.33
N HIS A 77 40.44 3.82 8.35
CA HIS A 77 40.41 4.25 9.76
C HIS A 77 41.54 3.71 10.64
N VAL A 78 42.37 2.79 10.15
CA VAL A 78 43.43 2.13 10.94
C VAL A 78 44.79 2.22 10.27
N ALA A 79 44.86 2.06 8.95
CA ALA A 79 46.09 2.28 8.19
C ALA A 79 46.45 3.77 8.13
N GLU A 80 47.75 4.07 8.13
CA GLU A 80 48.28 5.43 8.00
C GLU A 80 48.08 5.96 6.57
N GLU A 81 48.36 5.12 5.58
CA GLU A 81 48.02 5.40 4.18
C GLU A 81 46.58 4.97 3.86
N LYS A 82 45.76 5.95 3.47
CA LYS A 82 44.34 5.72 3.13
C LYS A 82 44.20 5.19 1.71
N LEU A 83 43.96 3.89 1.58
CA LEU A 83 43.63 3.26 0.30
C LEU A 83 42.12 3.31 0.02
N GLN A 84 41.73 3.90 -1.11
CA GLN A 84 40.34 3.86 -1.59
C GLN A 84 40.05 2.56 -2.33
N VAL A 85 39.24 1.70 -1.70
CA VAL A 85 38.80 0.43 -2.29
C VAL A 85 37.39 0.60 -2.85
N ASP A 86 37.24 0.98 -4.12
CA ASP A 86 35.96 1.39 -4.74
C ASP A 86 35.14 0.27 -5.44
N TYR A 87 35.37 -0.98 -5.06
CA TYR A 87 34.68 -2.12 -5.67
C TYR A 87 33.25 -2.34 -5.14
N ARG A 88 32.30 -2.69 -6.03
CA ARG A 88 30.95 -3.12 -5.63
C ARG A 88 30.79 -4.61 -5.81
N MET A 89 30.54 -5.33 -4.73
CA MET A 89 30.19 -6.76 -4.80
C MET A 89 28.72 -6.91 -5.17
N ARG A 90 28.43 -7.67 -6.23
CA ARG A 90 27.06 -8.01 -6.64
C ARG A 90 26.37 -8.76 -5.50
N LYS A 91 25.26 -8.23 -5.00
CA LYS A 91 24.43 -8.94 -3.99
C LYS A 91 23.85 -10.20 -4.63
N LYS A 92 23.85 -11.32 -3.89
CA LYS A 92 23.17 -12.54 -4.33
C LYS A 92 21.68 -12.22 -4.54
N ALA A 93 21.10 -12.73 -5.63
CA ALA A 93 19.66 -12.61 -5.89
C ALA A 93 18.87 -13.12 -4.66
N GLN A 94 17.91 -12.32 -4.19
CA GLN A 94 17.07 -12.71 -3.07
C GLN A 94 16.13 -13.84 -3.52
N ARG A 95 16.29 -15.04 -2.94
CA ARG A 95 15.33 -16.14 -3.12
C ARG A 95 14.11 -15.88 -2.24
N LEU A 96 12.92 -16.25 -2.73
CA LEU A 96 11.68 -16.16 -1.95
C LEU A 96 11.79 -17.04 -0.69
N PRO A 97 11.40 -16.54 0.49
CA PRO A 97 11.41 -17.33 1.72
C PRO A 97 10.49 -18.55 1.59
N THR A 98 10.95 -19.71 2.06
CA THR A 98 10.08 -20.87 2.25
C THR A 98 9.18 -20.65 3.46
N VAL A 99 7.90 -20.93 3.32
CA VAL A 99 6.88 -20.82 4.38
C VAL A 99 6.30 -22.21 4.64
N LEU A 100 6.16 -22.56 5.92
CA LEU A 100 5.52 -23.79 6.38
C LEU A 100 4.02 -23.56 6.50
N THR A 101 3.20 -24.55 6.16
CA THR A 101 1.76 -24.51 6.46
C THR A 101 1.49 -24.57 7.97
N GLN A 102 0.32 -24.11 8.41
CA GLN A 102 -0.10 -24.19 9.81
C GLN A 102 -0.06 -25.63 10.35
N GLY A 103 -0.49 -26.62 9.55
CA GLY A 103 -0.42 -28.04 9.89
C GLY A 103 1.02 -28.56 10.05
N GLN A 104 1.94 -28.14 9.18
CA GLN A 104 3.36 -28.47 9.33
C GLN A 104 3.97 -27.84 10.59
N VAL A 105 3.64 -26.59 10.90
CA VAL A 105 4.08 -25.93 12.14
C VAL A 105 3.58 -26.69 13.36
N ALA A 106 2.31 -27.10 13.37
CA ALA A 106 1.75 -27.91 14.45
C ALA A 106 2.49 -29.24 14.61
N LYS A 107 2.73 -29.98 13.51
CA LYS A 107 3.51 -31.25 13.54
C LYS A 107 4.92 -31.05 14.11
N ILE A 108 5.62 -29.99 13.69
CA ILE A 108 6.99 -29.70 14.17
C ILE A 108 7.00 -29.39 15.67
N ILE A 109 6.05 -28.58 16.15
CA ILE A 109 5.96 -28.23 17.57
C ILE A 109 5.60 -29.47 18.40
N SER A 110 4.65 -30.29 17.94
CA SER A 110 4.21 -31.49 18.65
C SER A 110 5.25 -32.62 18.66
N ALA A 111 6.17 -32.66 17.68
CA ALA A 111 7.25 -33.65 17.65
C ALA A 111 8.30 -33.45 18.75
N CYS A 112 8.33 -32.29 19.41
CA CYS A 112 9.23 -32.00 20.53
C CYS A 112 8.72 -32.61 21.84
N ASP A 113 9.36 -33.69 22.30
CA ASP A 113 9.04 -34.33 23.59
C ASP A 113 9.47 -33.45 24.79
N ASN A 114 10.58 -32.72 24.64
CA ASN A 114 11.09 -31.85 25.68
C ASN A 114 10.26 -30.56 25.77
N LEU A 115 9.62 -30.34 26.93
CA LEU A 115 8.73 -29.19 27.17
C LEU A 115 9.42 -27.83 26.91
N LYS A 116 10.68 -27.67 27.31
CA LYS A 116 11.45 -26.43 27.07
C LYS A 116 11.64 -26.21 25.57
N HIS A 117 12.05 -27.24 24.84
CA HIS A 117 12.26 -27.16 23.39
C HIS A 117 10.96 -26.85 22.65
N ARG A 118 9.86 -27.50 23.03
CA ARG A 118 8.53 -27.23 22.49
C ARG A 118 8.13 -25.76 22.67
N LEU A 119 8.30 -25.24 23.89
CA LEU A 119 7.97 -23.84 24.21
C LEU A 119 8.87 -22.81 23.52
N ILE A 120 10.13 -23.14 23.26
CA ILE A 120 11.01 -22.30 22.44
C ILE A 120 10.45 -22.15 21.03
N LEU A 121 10.03 -23.26 20.39
CA LEU A 121 9.46 -23.23 19.05
C LEU A 121 8.09 -22.53 19.02
N MET A 122 7.23 -22.82 20.01
CA MET A 122 5.92 -22.14 20.18
C MET A 122 6.09 -20.64 20.35
N THR A 123 6.98 -20.20 21.23
CA THR A 123 7.27 -18.77 21.44
C THR A 123 7.82 -18.11 20.18
N THR A 124 8.72 -18.80 19.47
CA THR A 124 9.30 -18.28 18.21
C THR A 124 8.23 -18.03 17.16
N TYR A 125 7.32 -19.00 16.97
CA TYR A 125 6.24 -18.90 16.01
C TYR A 125 5.15 -17.91 16.46
N ALA A 126 4.60 -18.06 17.66
CA ALA A 126 3.44 -17.30 18.13
C ALA A 126 3.71 -15.78 18.24
N ALA A 127 4.95 -15.39 18.56
CA ALA A 127 5.34 -14.00 18.75
C ALA A 127 6.25 -13.47 17.63
N GLY A 128 6.58 -14.31 16.64
CA GLY A 128 7.40 -13.96 15.48
C GLY A 128 8.83 -13.53 15.82
N LEU A 129 9.45 -14.11 16.84
CA LEU A 129 10.74 -13.64 17.39
C LEU A 129 11.96 -14.08 16.57
N ARG A 130 13.06 -13.31 16.64
CA ARG A 130 14.38 -13.74 16.15
C ARG A 130 14.98 -14.74 17.13
N ALA A 131 15.87 -15.62 16.65
CA ALA A 131 16.60 -16.54 17.51
C ALA A 131 17.27 -15.85 18.71
N SER A 132 17.94 -14.71 18.47
CA SER A 132 18.58 -13.92 19.52
C SER A 132 17.59 -13.30 20.51
N GLU A 133 16.36 -13.00 20.08
CA GLU A 133 15.32 -12.43 20.92
C GLU A 133 14.69 -13.50 21.81
N VAL A 134 14.52 -14.72 21.29
CA VAL A 134 14.04 -15.87 22.07
C VAL A 134 15.07 -16.28 23.12
N ALA A 135 16.36 -16.31 22.75
CA ALA A 135 17.44 -16.65 23.66
C ALA A 135 17.60 -15.66 24.82
N ALA A 136 17.31 -14.38 24.58
CA ALA A 136 17.44 -13.30 25.56
C ALA A 136 16.14 -13.00 26.34
N LEU A 137 15.08 -13.77 26.11
CA LEU A 137 13.78 -13.53 26.74
C LEU A 137 13.84 -13.88 28.23
N LYS A 138 13.25 -13.05 29.08
CA LYS A 138 13.19 -13.23 30.54
C LYS A 138 11.74 -13.43 31.01
N PRO A 139 11.50 -14.01 32.20
CA PRO A 139 10.15 -14.14 32.75
C PRO A 139 9.41 -12.80 32.87
N GLU A 140 10.10 -11.76 33.36
CA GLU A 140 9.57 -10.39 33.51
C GLU A 140 9.13 -9.72 32.20
N HIS A 141 9.57 -10.25 31.05
CA HIS A 141 9.16 -9.74 29.75
C HIS A 141 7.75 -10.19 29.34
N ILE A 142 7.15 -11.15 30.05
CA ILE A 142 5.81 -11.66 29.76
C ILE A 142 4.78 -10.84 30.53
N ASP A 143 4.09 -9.93 29.83
CA ASP A 143 2.98 -9.15 30.38
C ASP A 143 1.66 -9.91 30.15
N SER A 144 1.29 -10.71 31.14
CA SER A 144 0.06 -11.52 31.09
C SER A 144 -1.23 -10.69 31.23
N GLN A 145 -1.17 -9.47 31.78
CA GLN A 145 -2.34 -8.60 31.92
C GLN A 145 -2.70 -7.97 30.58
N ARG A 146 -1.70 -7.48 29.84
CA ARG A 146 -1.89 -6.84 28.53
C ARG A 146 -1.80 -7.80 27.35
N MET A 147 -1.49 -9.08 27.60
CA MET A 147 -1.24 -10.11 26.59
C MET A 147 -0.14 -9.70 25.60
N LEU A 148 0.99 -9.20 26.14
CA LEU A 148 2.14 -8.73 25.37
C LEU A 148 3.44 -9.38 25.84
N ILE A 149 4.40 -9.45 24.93
CA ILE A 149 5.79 -9.82 25.23
C ILE A 149 6.68 -8.61 24.94
N LYS A 150 7.42 -8.15 25.96
CA LYS A 150 8.42 -7.09 25.83
C LYS A 150 9.72 -7.66 25.27
N ILE A 151 10.17 -7.14 24.13
CA ILE A 151 11.47 -7.50 23.55
C ILE A 151 12.43 -6.35 23.80
N VAL A 152 13.37 -6.59 24.71
CA VAL A 152 14.41 -5.64 25.12
C VAL A 152 15.66 -5.83 24.26
N ASN A 153 16.33 -4.74 23.90
CA ASN A 153 17.58 -4.75 23.13
C ASN A 153 17.46 -5.48 21.77
N GLY A 154 16.34 -5.29 21.07
CA GLY A 154 16.14 -5.81 19.72
C GLY A 154 17.14 -5.24 18.70
N LYS A 155 17.07 -5.71 17.45
CA LYS A 155 18.00 -5.27 16.38
C LYS A 155 18.05 -3.73 16.27
N GLY A 156 19.24 -3.17 16.49
CA GLY A 156 19.47 -1.71 16.54
C GLY A 156 19.25 -1.09 17.92
N ARG A 157 19.31 -1.88 19.00
CA ARG A 157 19.05 -1.46 20.39
C ARG A 157 17.67 -0.80 20.57
N LYS A 158 16.66 -1.35 19.90
CA LYS A 158 15.27 -0.85 19.97
C LYS A 158 14.39 -1.86 20.68
N ASP A 159 13.69 -1.37 21.68
CA ASP A 159 12.67 -2.14 22.37
C ASP A 159 11.37 -2.17 21.57
N ARG A 160 10.63 -3.27 21.68
CA ARG A 160 9.28 -3.37 21.11
C ARG A 160 8.41 -4.34 21.90
N TYR A 161 7.10 -4.17 21.77
CA TYR A 161 6.13 -5.17 22.20
C TYR A 161 5.71 -6.05 21.02
N THR A 162 5.49 -7.33 21.29
CA THR A 162 4.82 -8.27 20.37
C THR A 162 3.68 -8.97 21.10
N MET A 163 2.88 -9.74 20.37
CA MET A 163 1.70 -10.42 20.90
C MET A 163 2.06 -11.66 21.72
N LEU A 164 1.25 -11.92 22.75
CA LEU A 164 1.25 -13.16 23.51
C LEU A 164 -0.02 -13.96 23.17
N SER A 165 0.14 -15.22 22.77
CA SER A 165 -1.00 -16.12 22.56
C SER A 165 -1.54 -16.64 23.90
N THR A 166 -2.86 -16.79 24.02
CA THR A 166 -3.51 -17.37 25.20
C THR A 166 -3.04 -18.80 25.46
N LEU A 167 -2.97 -19.62 24.40
CA LEU A 167 -2.42 -20.98 24.45
C LEU A 167 -0.95 -20.99 24.90
N LEU A 168 -0.14 -20.05 24.40
CA LEU A 168 1.26 -19.94 24.80
C LEU A 168 1.39 -19.55 26.27
N LEU A 169 0.59 -18.60 26.75
CA LEU A 169 0.62 -18.17 28.16
C LEU A 169 0.27 -19.33 29.11
N GLU A 170 -0.73 -20.13 28.77
CA GLU A 170 -1.10 -21.32 29.56
C GLU A 170 0.06 -22.31 29.67
N GLN A 171 0.69 -22.65 28.53
CA GLN A 171 1.83 -23.56 28.49
C GLN A 171 3.07 -22.97 29.20
N LEU A 172 3.30 -21.66 29.10
CA LEU A 172 4.37 -20.97 29.81
C LEU A 172 4.14 -20.96 31.33
N ARG A 173 2.90 -20.82 31.80
CA ARG A 173 2.56 -20.93 33.22
C ARG A 173 2.86 -22.32 33.75
N GLY A 174 2.49 -23.37 33.03
CA GLY A 174 2.81 -24.76 33.40
C GLY A 174 4.33 -24.99 33.47
N TYR A 175 5.08 -24.48 32.50
CA TYR A 175 6.54 -24.53 32.51
C TYR A 175 7.17 -23.73 33.65
N TYR A 176 6.66 -22.53 33.95
CA TYR A 176 7.16 -21.71 35.04
C TYR A 176 6.96 -22.39 36.40
N LYS A 177 5.80 -23.01 36.62
CA LYS A 177 5.51 -23.80 37.83
C LYS A 177 6.42 -25.03 37.99
N LYS A 178 6.90 -25.62 36.89
CA LYS A 178 7.75 -26.82 36.93
C LYS A 178 9.25 -26.51 37.06
N TYR A 179 9.72 -25.45 36.39
CA TYR A 179 11.17 -25.19 36.25
C TYR A 179 11.65 -23.89 36.90
N HIS A 180 10.75 -23.00 37.33
CA HIS A 180 11.05 -21.73 38.00
C HIS A 180 12.27 -20.96 37.43
N PRO A 181 12.26 -20.64 36.12
CA PRO A 181 13.37 -19.92 35.50
C PRO A 181 13.55 -18.54 36.13
N LYS A 182 14.76 -18.20 36.58
CA LYS A 182 15.08 -16.90 37.21
C LYS A 182 15.71 -15.91 36.22
N THR A 183 16.82 -16.27 35.57
CA THR A 183 17.61 -15.32 34.75
C THR A 183 17.06 -15.13 33.35
N TYR A 184 16.82 -16.24 32.63
CA TYR A 184 16.23 -16.26 31.29
C TYR A 184 15.04 -17.22 31.30
N LEU A 185 14.04 -16.93 30.48
CA LEU A 185 12.86 -17.78 30.34
C LEU A 185 13.25 -19.19 29.87
N PHE A 186 14.24 -19.28 28.97
CA PHE A 186 14.78 -20.55 28.49
C PHE A 186 16.28 -20.64 28.80
N PRO A 187 16.66 -21.12 30.00
CA PRO A 187 18.06 -21.21 30.38
C PRO A 187 18.80 -22.34 29.65
N SER A 188 20.13 -22.22 29.58
CA SER A 188 21.02 -23.27 29.10
C SER A 188 20.83 -24.57 29.88
N SER A 189 20.96 -25.72 29.21
CA SER A 189 20.87 -27.03 29.86
C SER A 189 22.14 -27.40 30.65
N PHE A 190 23.22 -26.62 30.50
CA PHE A 190 24.45 -26.82 31.29
C PHE A 190 24.33 -26.11 32.63
N LYS A 191 24.39 -26.87 33.74
CA LYS A 191 24.23 -26.36 35.13
C LYS A 191 25.21 -25.22 35.46
N THR A 192 26.38 -25.19 34.84
CA THR A 192 27.42 -24.16 35.04
C THR A 192 27.24 -22.88 34.22
N ARG A 193 26.18 -22.77 33.40
CA ARG A 193 25.95 -21.64 32.47
C ARG A 193 24.49 -21.17 32.43
N THR A 194 23.80 -21.20 33.56
CA THR A 194 22.39 -20.78 33.68
C THR A 194 22.20 -19.26 33.58
N ASP A 195 23.28 -18.51 33.79
CA ASP A 195 23.42 -17.06 33.66
C ASP A 195 23.64 -16.58 32.21
N ARG A 196 23.76 -17.50 31.24
CA ARG A 196 24.00 -17.18 29.84
C ARG A 196 22.82 -17.56 28.94
N PRO A 197 22.53 -16.75 27.90
CA PRO A 197 21.47 -17.06 26.95
C PRO A 197 21.85 -18.26 26.08
N LEU A 198 20.84 -18.96 25.55
CA LEU A 198 21.05 -20.06 24.60
C LEU A 198 21.78 -19.57 23.34
N SER A 199 22.71 -20.39 22.82
CA SER A 199 23.37 -20.10 21.55
C SER A 199 22.41 -20.28 20.37
N TYR A 200 22.70 -19.56 19.27
CA TYR A 200 21.96 -19.70 18.02
C TYR A 200 21.99 -21.14 17.50
N GLU A 201 23.14 -21.79 17.60
CA GLU A 201 23.38 -23.16 17.15
C GLU A 201 22.49 -24.16 17.89
N THR A 202 22.30 -23.97 19.20
CA THR A 202 21.40 -24.81 20.00
C THR A 202 19.95 -24.64 19.55
N LEU A 203 19.48 -23.40 19.36
CA LEU A 203 18.12 -23.14 18.87
C LEU A 203 17.88 -23.70 17.46
N ARG A 204 18.88 -23.57 16.58
CA ARG A 204 18.86 -24.16 15.24
C ARG A 204 18.78 -25.68 15.30
N CYS A 205 19.60 -26.32 16.15
CA CYS A 205 19.62 -27.77 16.34
C CYS A 205 18.27 -28.29 16.88
N ILE A 206 17.68 -27.59 17.87
CA ILE A 206 16.35 -27.92 18.40
C ILE A 206 15.32 -27.95 17.27
N TYR A 207 15.27 -26.89 16.46
CA TYR A 207 14.34 -26.80 15.34
C TYR A 207 14.59 -27.87 14.27
N ASP A 208 15.85 -28.07 13.85
CA ASP A 208 16.18 -29.02 12.79
C ASP A 208 15.88 -30.47 13.22
N LYS A 209 16.12 -30.83 14.49
CA LYS A 209 15.75 -32.13 15.05
C LYS A 209 14.23 -32.33 15.04
N ALA A 210 13.48 -31.35 15.54
CA ALA A 210 12.01 -31.39 15.56
C ALA A 210 11.42 -31.49 14.15
N ARG A 211 11.98 -30.73 13.20
CA ARG A 211 11.56 -30.74 11.79
C ARG A 211 11.78 -32.11 11.14
N LYS A 212 12.97 -32.68 11.32
CA LYS A 212 13.30 -34.02 10.79
C LYS A 212 12.39 -35.10 11.39
N LYS A 213 12.18 -35.06 12.72
CA LYS A 213 11.26 -35.99 13.40
C LYS A 213 9.82 -35.87 12.92
N ALA A 214 9.37 -34.65 12.58
CA ALA A 214 8.04 -34.40 12.03
C ALA A 214 7.88 -34.78 10.54
N GLY A 215 8.93 -35.31 9.88
CA GLY A 215 8.89 -35.67 8.46
C GLY A 215 8.80 -34.47 7.50
N VAL A 216 9.12 -33.26 7.96
CA VAL A 216 9.01 -32.05 7.13
C VAL A 216 10.33 -31.77 6.40
N THR A 217 10.33 -31.94 5.08
CA THR A 217 11.52 -31.78 4.23
C THR A 217 11.86 -30.33 3.88
N THR A 218 10.89 -29.42 3.97
CA THR A 218 11.02 -28.01 3.59
C THR A 218 11.24 -27.08 4.80
N GLY A 219 11.75 -25.87 4.57
CA GLY A 219 11.87 -24.85 5.63
C GLY A 219 13.10 -25.02 6.53
N VAL A 220 14.30 -24.95 5.94
CA VAL A 220 15.55 -25.14 6.70
C VAL A 220 15.87 -23.93 7.59
N GLY A 221 16.17 -24.19 8.87
CA GLY A 221 16.56 -23.18 9.85
C GLY A 221 15.39 -22.47 10.55
N LEU A 222 15.64 -22.07 11.81
CA LEU A 222 14.63 -21.51 12.73
C LEU A 222 13.91 -20.26 12.19
N HIS A 223 14.55 -19.47 11.32
CA HIS A 223 13.94 -18.29 10.70
C HIS A 223 12.68 -18.62 9.89
N THR A 224 12.55 -19.86 9.41
CA THR A 224 11.34 -20.34 8.73
C THR A 224 10.09 -20.19 9.59
N LEU A 225 10.16 -20.45 10.90
CA LEU A 225 9.01 -20.25 11.81
C LEU A 225 8.58 -18.79 11.84
N ARG A 226 9.55 -17.87 11.86
CA ARG A 226 9.28 -16.43 11.83
C ARG A 226 8.72 -15.96 10.47
N HIS A 227 9.19 -16.54 9.36
CA HIS A 227 8.62 -16.28 8.04
C HIS A 227 7.19 -16.80 7.93
N SER A 228 6.92 -17.98 8.51
CA SER A 228 5.60 -18.61 8.53
C SER A 228 4.63 -17.80 9.38
N PHE A 229 5.05 -17.33 10.56
CA PHE A 229 4.25 -16.39 11.38
C PHE A 229 3.81 -15.16 10.59
N ALA A 230 4.76 -14.49 9.92
CA ALA A 230 4.46 -13.28 9.18
C ALA A 230 3.51 -13.53 7.99
N THR A 231 3.70 -14.65 7.30
CA THR A 231 2.87 -15.04 6.15
C THR A 231 1.48 -15.46 6.61
N HIS A 232 1.35 -16.25 7.68
CA HIS A 232 0.05 -16.63 8.23
C HIS A 232 -0.76 -15.44 8.75
N LEU A 233 -0.12 -14.45 9.38
CA LEU A 233 -0.80 -13.20 9.73
C LEU A 233 -1.25 -12.44 8.48
N LEU A 234 -0.43 -12.43 7.43
CA LEU A 234 -0.81 -11.78 6.17
C LEU A 234 -2.00 -12.49 5.50
N GLU A 235 -1.99 -13.82 5.47
CA GLU A 235 -3.07 -14.68 4.94
C GLU A 235 -4.37 -14.52 5.75
N ALA A 236 -4.25 -14.40 7.08
CA ALA A 236 -5.36 -14.05 7.97
C ALA A 236 -5.84 -12.59 7.82
N GLY A 237 -5.29 -11.82 6.87
CA GLY A 237 -5.76 -10.49 6.50
C GLY A 237 -5.18 -9.34 7.33
N PHE A 238 -4.11 -9.57 8.11
CA PHE A 238 -3.47 -8.51 8.90
C PHE A 238 -2.63 -7.60 8.00
N ASP A 239 -2.80 -6.28 8.20
CA ASP A 239 -2.03 -5.25 7.49
C ASP A 239 -0.52 -5.41 7.71
N ILE A 240 0.22 -5.34 6.60
CA ILE A 240 1.67 -5.50 6.55
C ILE A 240 2.42 -4.54 7.47
N ARG A 241 1.88 -3.34 7.75
CA ARG A 241 2.50 -2.39 8.69
C ARG A 241 2.40 -2.89 10.13
N LYS A 242 1.33 -3.60 10.50
CA LYS A 242 1.21 -4.21 11.84
C LYS A 242 2.17 -5.39 11.98
N ILE A 243 2.27 -6.23 10.94
CA ILE A 243 3.27 -7.31 10.88
C ILE A 243 4.69 -6.73 11.01
N GLN A 244 4.98 -5.61 10.33
CA GLN A 244 6.26 -4.90 10.44
C GLN A 244 6.59 -4.49 11.89
N VAL A 245 5.61 -3.97 12.63
CA VAL A 245 5.77 -3.54 14.03
C VAL A 245 6.03 -4.75 14.94
N LEU A 246 5.21 -5.80 14.84
CA LEU A 246 5.37 -7.04 15.62
C LEU A 246 6.76 -7.68 15.38
N MET A 247 7.19 -7.70 14.12
CA MET A 247 8.50 -8.23 13.72
C MET A 247 9.65 -7.28 14.05
N GLY A 248 9.41 -6.00 14.37
CA GLY A 248 10.48 -5.03 14.61
C GLY A 248 11.39 -4.83 13.41
N HIS A 249 10.79 -4.61 12.24
CA HIS A 249 11.49 -4.24 11.01
C HIS A 249 11.53 -2.71 10.89
N SER A 250 12.72 -2.14 10.74
CA SER A 250 12.89 -0.68 10.58
C SER A 250 12.44 -0.16 9.22
N ARG A 251 12.39 -1.02 8.19
CA ARG A 251 11.98 -0.69 6.82
C ARG A 251 10.86 -1.63 6.39
N LEU A 252 9.80 -1.07 5.80
CA LEU A 252 8.67 -1.85 5.29
C LEU A 252 9.08 -2.84 4.21
N SER A 253 10.08 -2.51 3.38
CA SER A 253 10.65 -3.40 2.36
C SER A 253 11.14 -4.74 2.90
N THR A 254 11.52 -4.82 4.19
CA THR A 254 11.92 -6.08 4.83
C THR A 254 10.72 -6.97 5.15
N THR A 255 9.53 -6.38 5.34
CA THR A 255 8.27 -7.09 5.56
C THR A 255 7.53 -7.37 4.25
N MET A 256 7.75 -6.56 3.20
CA MET A 256 7.17 -6.77 1.86
C MET A 256 7.57 -8.10 1.22
N ILE A 257 8.67 -8.70 1.65
CA ILE A 257 9.10 -10.02 1.19
C ILE A 257 7.97 -11.08 1.38
N TYR A 258 7.11 -10.92 2.40
CA TYR A 258 5.99 -11.84 2.66
C TYR A 258 4.80 -11.68 1.71
N LEU A 259 4.65 -10.53 1.02
CA LEU A 259 3.58 -10.34 0.03
C LEU A 259 3.73 -11.31 -1.16
N HIS A 260 4.97 -11.69 -1.46
CA HIS A 260 5.28 -12.58 -2.58
C HIS A 260 5.10 -14.07 -2.25
N VAL A 261 4.82 -14.41 -0.98
CA VAL A 261 4.74 -15.80 -0.51
C VAL A 261 3.34 -16.20 -0.03
N SER A 262 2.46 -15.24 0.27
CA SER A 262 1.07 -15.48 0.67
C SER A 262 0.32 -16.25 -0.42
N ARG A 263 0.14 -17.56 -0.21
CA ARG A 263 -0.53 -18.44 -1.17
C ARG A 263 -2.02 -18.21 -1.14
N GLU A 264 -2.63 -17.93 0.01
CA GLU A 264 -4.07 -17.64 0.05
C GLU A 264 -4.45 -16.35 -0.67
N THR A 265 -3.59 -15.32 -0.66
CA THR A 265 -3.87 -14.08 -1.42
C THR A 265 -3.78 -14.32 -2.92
N LEU A 266 -2.88 -15.22 -3.36
CA LEU A 266 -2.74 -15.62 -4.76
C LEU A 266 -3.76 -16.68 -5.19
N ALA A 267 -4.20 -17.56 -4.30
CA ALA A 267 -5.18 -18.62 -4.57
C ALA A 267 -6.63 -18.12 -4.53
N LYS A 268 -6.90 -17.05 -3.76
CA LYS A 268 -8.18 -16.31 -3.81
C LYS A 268 -8.29 -15.42 -5.05
N VAL A 269 -7.17 -15.19 -5.75
CA VAL A 269 -7.17 -14.64 -7.10
C VAL A 269 -7.32 -15.86 -8.01
N PRO A 270 -8.50 -16.11 -8.60
CA PRO A 270 -8.68 -17.24 -9.50
C PRO A 270 -7.64 -17.17 -10.61
N SER A 271 -7.04 -18.31 -10.97
CA SER A 271 -6.14 -18.36 -12.12
C SER A 271 -6.92 -17.85 -13.34
N PRO A 272 -6.32 -17.04 -14.23
CA PRO A 272 -6.95 -16.73 -15.51
C PRO A 272 -7.42 -18.00 -16.24
N LEU A 273 -6.71 -19.12 -16.06
CA LEU A 273 -7.08 -20.44 -16.59
C LEU A 273 -8.40 -20.99 -16.02
N ASP A 274 -8.65 -20.77 -14.72
CA ASP A 274 -9.87 -21.19 -14.02
C ASP A 274 -11.05 -20.22 -14.27
N LEU A 275 -10.76 -19.06 -14.88
CA LEU A 275 -11.74 -18.07 -15.32
C LEU A 275 -12.13 -18.24 -16.79
N ILE A 276 -11.45 -19.13 -17.51
CA ILE A 276 -11.80 -19.51 -18.88
C ILE A 276 -12.91 -20.55 -18.80
N GLU A 277 -14.01 -20.32 -19.50
CA GLU A 277 -15.01 -21.36 -19.75
C GLU A 277 -14.45 -22.31 -20.82
N TRP A 278 -14.08 -23.52 -20.39
CA TRP A 278 -13.62 -24.56 -21.28
C TRP A 278 -14.83 -25.23 -21.95
N PRO A 279 -14.81 -25.44 -23.28
CA PRO A 279 -15.83 -26.23 -23.92
C PRO A 279 -15.81 -27.64 -23.33
N ALA A 280 -16.98 -28.12 -22.87
CA ALA A 280 -17.10 -29.46 -22.31
C ALA A 280 -16.66 -30.50 -23.35
N ASN A 281 -15.85 -31.47 -22.91
CA ASN A 281 -15.62 -32.68 -23.69
C ASN A 281 -17.00 -33.37 -23.84
N PRO A 282 -17.44 -33.75 -25.04
CA PRO A 282 -18.80 -34.24 -25.29
C PRO A 282 -19.25 -35.44 -24.44
N GLU A 283 -18.35 -36.13 -23.72
CA GLU A 283 -18.66 -37.30 -22.90
C GLU A 283 -19.12 -37.00 -21.45
N ASP A 284 -18.82 -35.84 -20.86
CA ASP A 284 -19.08 -35.56 -19.42
C ASP A 284 -20.51 -35.04 -19.11
N ARG A 285 -21.47 -35.32 -19.99
CA ARG A 285 -22.79 -34.68 -20.00
C ARG A 285 -23.80 -35.34 -19.05
N LYS A 286 -23.51 -35.39 -17.74
CA LYS A 286 -24.52 -35.66 -16.70
C LYS A 286 -24.26 -34.86 -15.41
N MET A 287 -24.67 -33.58 -15.38
CA MET A 287 -25.32 -32.89 -14.25
C MET A 287 -25.32 -31.35 -14.40
N SER A 288 -26.51 -30.80 -14.69
CA SER A 288 -27.11 -29.56 -14.15
C SER A 288 -26.42 -28.17 -14.22
N PRO A 289 -27.19 -27.06 -14.05
CA PRO A 289 -27.09 -25.90 -14.95
C PRO A 289 -26.12 -24.77 -14.55
N LEU A 290 -25.50 -24.22 -15.60
CA LEU A 290 -25.02 -22.85 -15.84
C LEU A 290 -24.96 -21.91 -14.62
N THR A 291 -23.76 -21.70 -14.07
CA THR A 291 -23.49 -20.61 -13.12
C THR A 291 -22.89 -19.40 -13.84
N ALA A 292 -23.75 -18.40 -14.08
CA ALA A 292 -23.34 -17.06 -14.47
C ALA A 292 -22.35 -16.46 -13.45
N ALA A 293 -21.33 -15.74 -13.94
CA ALA A 293 -20.43 -14.94 -13.12
C ALA A 293 -21.18 -14.20 -12.01
N LYS A 294 -20.80 -14.43 -10.75
CA LYS A 294 -21.49 -13.93 -9.54
C LYS A 294 -21.70 -12.40 -9.61
N LYS A 295 -22.87 -11.97 -10.09
CA LYS A 295 -23.34 -10.58 -9.95
C LYS A 295 -23.35 -10.24 -8.44
N PRO A 296 -23.05 -8.99 -8.04
CA PRO A 296 -23.34 -8.56 -6.68
C PRO A 296 -24.81 -8.87 -6.40
N THR A 297 -25.08 -9.62 -5.32
CA THR A 297 -26.44 -9.98 -4.92
C THR A 297 -27.30 -8.75 -4.64
N VAL A 298 -26.68 -7.62 -4.25
CA VAL A 298 -27.35 -6.34 -3.99
C VAL A 298 -26.55 -5.16 -4.57
N GLU A 299 -27.24 -4.24 -5.25
CA GLU A 299 -26.67 -3.02 -5.81
C GLU A 299 -27.33 -1.78 -5.21
N ILE A 300 -26.71 -0.60 -5.38
CA ILE A 300 -27.32 0.68 -4.97
C ILE A 300 -28.69 0.86 -5.63
N ALA A 301 -28.85 0.47 -6.90
CA ALA A 301 -30.12 0.58 -7.61
C ALA A 301 -31.24 -0.21 -6.90
N HIS A 302 -30.97 -1.42 -6.38
CA HIS A 302 -31.96 -2.21 -5.64
C HIS A 302 -32.38 -1.53 -4.33
N ILE A 303 -31.43 -0.95 -3.60
CA ILE A 303 -31.71 -0.18 -2.38
C ILE A 303 -32.59 1.03 -2.71
N LEU A 304 -32.27 1.75 -3.79
CA LEU A 304 -33.06 2.91 -4.24
C LEU A 304 -34.46 2.50 -4.70
N GLN A 305 -34.60 1.41 -5.46
CA GLN A 305 -35.90 0.91 -5.92
C GLN A 305 -36.82 0.62 -4.74
N LYS A 306 -36.30 0.00 -3.67
CA LYS A 306 -37.11 -0.41 -2.51
C LYS A 306 -37.35 0.70 -1.49
N HIS A 307 -36.39 1.60 -1.27
CA HIS A 307 -36.40 2.52 -0.12
C HIS A 307 -36.27 4.01 -0.46
N LEU A 308 -36.39 4.41 -1.74
CA LEU A 308 -36.35 5.82 -2.11
C LEU A 308 -37.56 6.60 -1.58
N GLU A 309 -38.75 6.01 -1.57
CA GLU A 309 -39.94 6.68 -1.03
C GLU A 309 -39.85 6.84 0.50
N ASP A 310 -39.34 5.84 1.21
CA ASP A 310 -39.05 5.95 2.65
C ASP A 310 -38.09 7.11 2.95
N TYR A 311 -37.07 7.27 2.10
CA TYR A 311 -36.14 8.40 2.20
C TYR A 311 -36.84 9.75 1.97
N LYS A 312 -37.71 9.84 0.96
CA LYS A 312 -38.45 11.08 0.64
C LYS A 312 -39.43 11.50 1.73
N ARG A 313 -40.01 10.56 2.47
CA ARG A 313 -40.87 10.85 3.63
C ARG A 313 -40.12 11.54 4.75
N GLN A 314 -38.83 11.25 4.93
CA GLN A 314 -38.00 11.80 6.00
C GLN A 314 -37.14 12.99 5.57
N TYR A 315 -36.75 13.06 4.29
CA TYR A 315 -35.79 14.04 3.80
C TYR A 315 -36.22 14.67 2.47
N ARG A 316 -36.05 16.00 2.38
CA ARG A 316 -36.27 16.73 1.13
C ARG A 316 -35.16 16.43 0.12
N LEU A 317 -35.55 16.04 -1.09
CA LEU A 317 -34.64 15.85 -2.22
C LEU A 317 -34.49 17.13 -3.04
N GLY A 318 -33.30 17.73 -3.04
CA GLY A 318 -32.92 18.78 -3.98
C GLY A 318 -32.78 18.27 -5.42
N SER A 319 -32.84 19.17 -6.39
CA SER A 319 -32.80 18.87 -7.83
C SER A 319 -31.57 18.05 -8.25
N GLU A 320 -30.38 18.39 -7.74
CA GLU A 320 -29.14 17.64 -8.02
C GLU A 320 -29.22 16.18 -7.54
N HIS A 321 -29.78 15.96 -6.34
CA HIS A 321 -29.97 14.62 -5.81
C HIS A 321 -31.02 13.84 -6.61
N ARG A 322 -32.14 14.47 -7.01
CA ARG A 322 -33.15 13.81 -7.87
C ARG A 322 -32.53 13.31 -9.17
N LYS A 323 -31.70 14.12 -9.82
CA LYS A 323 -31.00 13.71 -11.03
C LYS A 323 -30.05 12.54 -10.78
N ILE A 324 -29.23 12.59 -9.72
CA ILE A 324 -28.32 11.50 -9.37
C ILE A 324 -29.10 10.19 -9.15
N LEU A 325 -30.17 10.23 -8.36
CA LEU A 325 -30.94 9.04 -8.02
C LEU A 325 -31.66 8.46 -9.25
N SER A 326 -32.26 9.31 -10.09
CA SER A 326 -32.86 8.89 -11.36
C SER A 326 -31.83 8.25 -12.29
N ASP A 327 -30.68 8.89 -12.49
CA ASP A 327 -29.59 8.35 -13.33
C ASP A 327 -29.10 6.98 -12.79
N LEU A 328 -29.05 6.79 -11.47
CA LEU A 328 -28.61 5.53 -10.86
C LEU A 328 -29.65 4.41 -11.00
N LEU A 329 -30.93 4.72 -10.82
CA LEU A 329 -32.05 3.78 -10.97
C LEU A 329 -32.16 3.26 -12.41
N ASN A 330 -31.93 4.13 -13.39
CA ASN A 330 -32.12 3.80 -14.80
C ASN A 330 -30.85 3.29 -15.49
N CYS A 331 -29.69 3.30 -14.82
CA CYS A 331 -28.41 2.95 -15.45
C CYS A 331 -28.38 1.51 -15.99
N ARG A 332 -28.12 1.37 -17.30
CA ARG A 332 -28.10 0.10 -18.04
C ARG A 332 -29.46 -0.64 -18.05
N THR A 333 -30.55 0.12 -18.16
CA THR A 333 -31.89 -0.42 -18.40
C THR A 333 -32.47 0.12 -19.71
N ALA A 334 -33.59 -0.44 -20.17
CA ALA A 334 -34.28 0.01 -21.38
C ALA A 334 -34.62 1.52 -21.38
N LYS A 335 -34.80 2.13 -20.20
CA LYS A 335 -35.08 3.57 -20.07
C LYS A 335 -33.95 4.46 -20.57
N MET A 336 -32.72 3.96 -20.66
CA MET A 336 -31.56 4.69 -21.18
C MET A 336 -31.41 4.57 -22.71
N GLY A 337 -32.31 3.84 -23.37
CA GLY A 337 -32.07 3.33 -24.71
C GLY A 337 -30.93 2.31 -24.73
N GLY A 338 -30.52 1.92 -25.93
CA GLY A 338 -29.54 0.87 -26.10
C GLY A 338 -29.33 0.51 -27.56
N ARG A 339 -28.67 -0.62 -27.78
CA ARG A 339 -28.50 -1.20 -29.11
C ARG A 339 -28.85 -2.67 -29.09
N VAL A 340 -29.38 -3.14 -30.21
CA VAL A 340 -29.55 -4.54 -30.53
C VAL A 340 -28.44 -4.91 -31.49
N ASP A 341 -27.64 -5.90 -31.11
CA ASP A 341 -26.67 -6.54 -31.98
C ASP A 341 -27.21 -7.89 -32.44
N ARG A 342 -26.89 -8.28 -33.68
CA ARG A 342 -27.16 -9.60 -34.24
C ARG A 342 -25.85 -10.29 -34.60
N CYS A 343 -25.73 -11.57 -34.24
CA CYS A 343 -24.61 -12.40 -34.67
C CYS A 343 -24.66 -12.60 -36.19
N ASP A 344 -23.55 -12.36 -36.88
CA ASP A 344 -23.42 -12.56 -38.33
C ASP A 344 -23.36 -14.05 -38.75
N THR A 345 -23.25 -14.98 -37.78
CA THR A 345 -23.19 -16.43 -38.05
C THR A 345 -24.44 -17.18 -37.62
N CYS A 346 -24.85 -17.08 -36.34
CA CYS A 346 -25.98 -17.85 -35.80
C CYS A 346 -27.27 -17.02 -35.63
N GLY A 347 -27.26 -15.74 -35.99
CA GLY A 347 -28.43 -14.85 -35.86
C GLY A 347 -28.80 -14.46 -34.43
N SER A 348 -28.14 -14.97 -33.40
CA SER A 348 -28.42 -14.63 -31.99
C SER A 348 -28.42 -13.13 -31.75
N LEU A 349 -29.43 -12.64 -31.03
CA LEU A 349 -29.56 -11.23 -30.65
C LEU A 349 -28.91 -10.95 -29.29
N ARG A 350 -28.35 -9.75 -29.14
CA ARG A 350 -27.84 -9.23 -27.86
C ARG A 350 -28.29 -7.80 -27.66
N ILE A 351 -28.90 -7.52 -26.52
CA ILE A 351 -29.31 -6.18 -26.14
C ILE A 351 -28.28 -5.58 -25.19
N ALA A 352 -27.75 -4.40 -25.53
CA ALA A 352 -26.82 -3.65 -24.70
C ALA A 352 -27.37 -2.26 -24.39
N TYR A 353 -27.88 -2.08 -23.18
CA TYR A 353 -28.41 -0.80 -22.71
C TYR A 353 -27.33 0.23 -22.40
N HIS A 354 -27.65 1.50 -22.62
CA HIS A 354 -26.72 2.60 -22.35
C HIS A 354 -26.52 2.86 -20.85
N SER A 355 -25.32 3.34 -20.52
CA SER A 355 -24.97 3.75 -19.15
C SER A 355 -25.38 5.20 -18.90
N CYS A 356 -25.76 5.52 -17.65
CA CYS A 356 -26.17 6.88 -17.29
C CYS A 356 -25.01 7.91 -17.26
N ARG A 357 -23.75 7.45 -17.28
CA ARG A 357 -22.53 8.25 -17.22
C ARG A 357 -22.41 9.19 -16.01
N ASN A 358 -23.32 9.11 -15.05
CA ASN A 358 -23.28 9.92 -13.84
C ASN A 358 -22.01 9.57 -13.03
N ARG A 359 -21.27 10.61 -12.60
CA ARG A 359 -20.02 10.47 -11.83
C ARG A 359 -20.18 9.82 -10.45
N HIS A 360 -21.42 9.67 -9.99
CA HIS A 360 -21.78 9.02 -8.73
C HIS A 360 -22.23 7.57 -8.92
N CYS A 361 -22.37 7.08 -10.16
CA CYS A 361 -22.84 5.73 -10.45
C CYS A 361 -21.71 4.69 -10.38
N PRO A 362 -21.80 3.66 -9.51
CA PRO A 362 -20.76 2.62 -9.38
C PRO A 362 -20.56 1.81 -10.67
N LYS A 363 -21.56 1.72 -11.55
CA LYS A 363 -21.50 0.96 -12.82
C LYS A 363 -20.78 1.69 -13.96
N CYS A 364 -20.62 3.00 -13.84
CA CYS A 364 -20.17 3.86 -14.96
C CYS A 364 -18.72 4.30 -14.86
N GLN A 365 -18.12 4.28 -13.68
CA GLN A 365 -16.84 4.96 -13.44
C GLN A 365 -15.58 4.18 -13.87
N HIS A 366 -15.72 2.91 -14.24
CA HIS A 366 -14.58 2.09 -14.65
C HIS A 366 -13.95 2.57 -15.97
N MET A 367 -14.72 2.70 -17.04
CA MET A 367 -14.17 3.14 -18.34
C MET A 367 -13.58 4.56 -18.32
N PRO A 368 -14.23 5.57 -17.70
CA PRO A 368 -13.62 6.88 -17.50
C PRO A 368 -12.30 6.83 -16.72
N ARG A 369 -12.20 5.96 -15.70
CA ARG A 369 -10.97 5.74 -14.94
C ARG A 369 -9.84 5.25 -15.84
N GLU A 370 -10.09 4.22 -16.65
CA GLU A 370 -9.05 3.62 -17.51
C GLU A 370 -8.59 4.58 -18.60
N ARG A 371 -9.52 5.30 -19.24
CA ARG A 371 -9.19 6.35 -20.21
C ARG A 371 -8.39 7.48 -19.58
N TRP A 372 -8.76 7.89 -18.37
CA TRP A 372 -8.01 8.89 -17.62
C TRP A 372 -6.60 8.41 -17.28
N LEU A 373 -6.45 7.14 -16.86
CA LEU A 373 -5.14 6.56 -16.55
C LEU A 373 -4.22 6.47 -17.76
N ALA A 374 -4.75 6.05 -18.91
CA ALA A 374 -3.99 6.00 -20.16
C ALA A 374 -3.42 7.39 -20.50
N LYS A 375 -4.26 8.43 -20.46
CA LYS A 375 -3.82 9.81 -20.67
C LYS A 375 -2.82 10.31 -19.61
N ARG A 376 -2.88 9.79 -18.38
CA ARG A 376 -1.91 10.13 -17.33
C ARG A 376 -0.57 9.42 -17.48
N LYS A 377 -0.52 8.23 -18.09
CA LYS A 377 0.74 7.57 -18.44
C LYS A 377 1.60 8.45 -19.35
N GLU A 378 0.96 9.14 -20.30
CA GLU A 378 1.65 10.04 -21.25
C GLU A 378 2.21 11.31 -20.57
N GLU A 379 1.61 11.73 -19.46
CA GLU A 379 1.93 12.99 -18.78
C GLU A 379 2.90 12.81 -17.59
N ILE A 380 3.13 11.57 -17.16
CA ILE A 380 3.98 11.31 -16.00
C ILE A 380 5.46 11.44 -16.39
N LEU A 381 6.23 12.08 -15.52
CA LEU A 381 7.67 12.26 -15.68
C LEU A 381 8.40 11.14 -14.93
N PRO A 382 9.60 10.71 -15.36
CA PRO A 382 10.40 9.69 -14.68
C PRO A 382 11.12 10.27 -13.44
N VAL A 383 10.37 10.95 -12.58
CA VAL A 383 10.84 11.56 -11.33
C VAL A 383 10.10 10.93 -10.15
N PRO A 384 10.67 10.95 -8.93
CA PRO A 384 9.94 10.49 -7.76
C PRO A 384 8.68 11.32 -7.55
N TYR A 385 7.58 10.72 -7.10
CA TYR A 385 6.37 11.47 -6.74
C TYR A 385 6.02 11.30 -5.27
N PHE A 386 5.68 12.41 -4.63
CA PHE A 386 5.29 12.46 -3.23
C PHE A 386 3.77 12.47 -3.10
N HIS A 387 3.25 11.62 -2.20
CA HIS A 387 1.82 11.62 -1.87
C HIS A 387 1.58 12.44 -0.59
N VAL A 388 0.91 13.57 -0.75
CA VAL A 388 0.56 14.48 0.35
C VAL A 388 -0.95 14.48 0.55
N VAL A 389 -1.42 14.30 1.79
CA VAL A 389 -2.86 14.35 2.12
C VAL A 389 -3.14 15.53 3.02
N PHE A 390 -4.09 16.38 2.63
CA PHE A 390 -4.58 17.49 3.45
C PHE A 390 -6.00 17.16 3.92
N THR A 391 -6.22 17.12 5.24
CA THR A 391 -7.51 16.74 5.84
C THR A 391 -8.11 17.93 6.58
N LEU A 392 -9.39 18.20 6.34
CA LEU A 392 -10.13 19.19 7.11
C LEU A 392 -10.60 18.62 8.47
N PRO A 393 -10.58 19.42 9.55
CA PRO A 393 -11.21 19.06 10.82
C PRO A 393 -12.69 18.72 10.66
N HIS A 394 -13.19 17.76 11.45
CA HIS A 394 -14.59 17.31 11.37
C HIS A 394 -15.58 18.39 11.81
N GLU A 395 -15.14 19.39 12.57
CA GLU A 395 -15.92 20.56 12.99
C GLU A 395 -16.42 21.37 11.78
N LEU A 396 -15.68 21.31 10.66
CA LEU A 396 -16.10 21.96 9.41
C LEU A 396 -17.17 21.17 8.65
N ASN A 397 -17.46 19.92 9.01
CA ASN A 397 -18.35 19.05 8.21
C ASN A 397 -19.74 19.67 8.01
N ALA A 398 -20.34 20.24 9.06
CA ALA A 398 -21.65 20.87 8.95
C ALA A 398 -21.61 22.09 8.00
N VAL A 399 -20.61 22.95 8.15
CA VAL A 399 -20.40 24.12 7.28
C VAL A 399 -20.17 23.71 5.84
N ILE A 400 -19.35 22.67 5.62
CA ILE A 400 -19.07 22.11 4.28
C ILE A 400 -20.34 21.56 3.65
N LEU A 401 -21.15 20.80 4.38
CA LEU A 401 -22.35 20.19 3.81
C LEU A 401 -23.41 21.23 3.42
N ASN A 402 -23.50 22.35 4.15
CA ASN A 402 -24.39 23.46 3.82
C ASN A 402 -23.85 24.38 2.70
N HIS A 403 -22.52 24.52 2.58
CA HIS A 403 -21.87 25.41 1.60
C HIS A 403 -20.83 24.68 0.74
N LYS A 404 -21.18 23.48 0.24
CA LYS A 404 -20.24 22.54 -0.42
C LYS A 404 -19.37 23.20 -1.49
N ARG A 405 -19.98 23.92 -2.45
CA ARG A 405 -19.24 24.50 -3.58
C ARG A 405 -18.15 25.45 -3.11
N PHE A 406 -18.49 26.36 -2.19
CA PHE A 406 -17.57 27.35 -1.66
C PHE A 406 -16.46 26.67 -0.83
N MET A 407 -16.84 25.84 0.13
CA MET A 407 -15.88 25.22 1.06
C MET A 407 -14.90 24.27 0.36
N LEU A 408 -15.36 23.50 -0.64
CA LEU A 408 -14.48 22.63 -1.42
C LEU A 408 -13.53 23.45 -2.31
N ASN A 409 -13.97 24.60 -2.83
CA ASN A 409 -13.07 25.52 -3.54
C ASN A 409 -12.01 26.13 -2.61
N CYS A 410 -12.40 26.51 -1.39
CA CYS A 410 -11.45 26.97 -0.37
C CYS A 410 -10.41 25.89 -0.03
N LEU A 411 -10.83 24.62 0.07
CA LEU A 411 -9.91 23.50 0.29
C LEU A 411 -8.87 23.38 -0.83
N PHE A 412 -9.29 23.39 -2.10
CA PHE A 412 -8.36 23.37 -3.23
C PHE A 412 -7.43 24.60 -3.27
N ALA A 413 -7.98 25.78 -3.02
CA ALA A 413 -7.20 27.02 -3.03
C ALA A 413 -6.15 27.03 -1.89
N ALA A 414 -6.54 26.70 -0.66
CA ALA A 414 -5.62 26.64 0.47
C ALA A 414 -4.49 25.63 0.23
N VAL A 415 -4.82 24.41 -0.22
CA VAL A 415 -3.81 23.37 -0.48
C VAL A 415 -2.85 23.78 -1.59
N SER A 416 -3.37 24.29 -2.71
CA SER A 416 -2.52 24.70 -3.82
C SER A 416 -1.61 25.86 -3.45
N GLN A 417 -2.16 26.89 -2.80
CA GLN A 417 -1.38 28.02 -2.31
C GLN A 417 -0.33 27.63 -1.26
N THR A 418 -0.58 26.60 -0.45
CA THR A 418 0.43 26.07 0.49
C THR A 418 1.56 25.40 -0.28
N LEU A 419 1.27 24.42 -1.14
CA LEU A 419 2.30 23.67 -1.86
C LEU A 419 3.15 24.56 -2.78
N LEU A 420 2.52 25.49 -3.51
CA LEU A 420 3.22 26.45 -4.37
C LEU A 420 4.16 27.35 -3.54
N LYS A 421 3.71 27.86 -2.39
CA LYS A 421 4.52 28.74 -1.54
C LYS A 421 5.71 28.01 -0.90
N PHE A 422 5.54 26.75 -0.49
CA PHE A 422 6.62 25.94 0.06
C PHE A 422 7.68 25.64 -1.00
N ALA A 423 7.26 25.23 -2.20
CA ALA A 423 8.19 24.99 -3.29
C ALA A 423 8.96 26.25 -3.71
N GLN A 424 8.28 27.40 -3.76
CA GLN A 424 8.94 28.67 -4.03
C GLN A 424 9.96 29.02 -2.95
N ASN A 425 9.61 28.87 -1.67
CA ASN A 425 10.49 29.26 -0.57
C ASN A 425 11.68 28.30 -0.38
N GLU A 426 11.49 26.99 -0.57
CA GLU A 426 12.54 25.99 -0.32
C GLU A 426 13.40 25.69 -1.55
N LEU A 427 12.85 25.83 -2.77
CA LEU A 427 13.54 25.48 -4.02
C LEU A 427 13.58 26.62 -5.06
N GLY A 428 12.90 27.74 -4.83
CA GLY A 428 12.89 28.87 -5.76
C GLY A 428 12.16 28.61 -7.08
N GLY A 429 11.21 27.67 -7.12
CA GLY A 429 10.50 27.34 -8.36
C GLY A 429 9.10 26.76 -8.20
N THR A 430 8.44 26.57 -9.33
CA THR A 430 7.06 26.10 -9.45
C THR A 430 7.00 24.56 -9.51
N PRO A 431 6.32 23.89 -8.55
CA PRO A 431 6.15 22.44 -8.53
C PRO A 431 4.98 22.02 -9.42
N GLY A 432 5.00 20.80 -9.93
CA GLY A 432 3.88 20.22 -10.67
C GLY A 432 3.14 19.20 -9.81
N PHE A 433 1.84 19.40 -9.61
CA PHE A 433 1.05 18.44 -8.85
C PHE A 433 -0.40 18.36 -9.31
N LEU A 434 -1.02 17.22 -9.02
CA LEU A 434 -2.46 17.01 -9.12
C LEU A 434 -3.05 16.89 -7.72
N ALA A 435 -4.29 17.35 -7.54
CA ALA A 435 -5.06 17.16 -6.31
C ALA A 435 -6.41 16.50 -6.62
N ILE A 436 -6.76 15.48 -5.85
CA ILE A 436 -7.99 14.69 -5.98
C ILE A 436 -8.81 14.84 -4.70
N LEU A 437 -10.07 15.24 -4.85
CA LEU A 437 -11.01 15.37 -3.74
C LEU A 437 -11.63 14.04 -3.33
N HIS A 438 -11.59 13.78 -2.02
CA HIS A 438 -12.42 12.78 -1.34
C HIS A 438 -13.27 13.42 -0.26
N THR A 439 -14.49 12.89 -0.09
CA THR A 439 -15.47 13.45 0.87
C THR A 439 -15.98 12.45 1.90
N TRP A 440 -15.56 11.17 1.83
CA TRP A 440 -16.07 10.11 2.69
C TRP A 440 -14.98 9.25 3.34
N ASP A 441 -15.34 8.66 4.49
CA ASP A 441 -14.63 7.51 5.05
C ASP A 441 -15.25 6.19 4.58
N GLN A 442 -14.68 5.05 4.99
CA GLN A 442 -15.22 3.75 4.59
C GLN A 442 -16.60 3.45 5.18
N ARG A 443 -17.06 4.16 6.22
CA ARG A 443 -18.40 4.03 6.81
C ARG A 443 -19.40 5.04 6.22
N LEU A 444 -19.02 5.70 5.11
CA LEU A 444 -19.77 6.74 4.41
C LEU A 444 -20.02 8.00 5.25
N LYS A 445 -19.24 8.22 6.31
CA LYS A 445 -19.30 9.46 7.08
C LYS A 445 -18.53 10.56 6.38
N ALA A 446 -18.95 11.81 6.61
CA ALA A 446 -18.31 13.01 6.07
C ALA A 446 -16.83 13.10 6.49
N HIS A 447 -15.94 13.12 5.51
CA HIS A 447 -14.50 13.21 5.70
C HIS A 447 -13.82 13.85 4.48
N PHE A 448 -13.64 15.16 4.55
CA PHE A 448 -13.15 15.96 3.44
C PHE A 448 -11.62 16.07 3.45
N HIS A 449 -11.00 15.59 2.37
CA HIS A 449 -9.55 15.64 2.23
C HIS A 449 -9.12 15.66 0.76
N LEU A 450 -7.94 16.23 0.50
CA LEU A 450 -7.30 16.20 -0.80
C LEU A 450 -6.14 15.23 -0.79
N HIS A 451 -6.09 14.34 -1.78
CA HIS A 451 -4.89 13.60 -2.13
C HIS A 451 -4.13 14.38 -3.20
N CYS A 452 -2.94 14.85 -2.83
CA CYS A 452 -2.03 15.53 -3.73
C CYS A 452 -0.91 14.58 -4.14
N LEU A 453 -0.65 14.50 -5.43
CA LEU A 453 0.53 13.83 -5.94
C LEU A 453 1.44 14.88 -6.57
N VAL A 454 2.61 15.06 -5.95
CA VAL A 454 3.56 16.14 -6.24
C VAL A 454 4.78 15.56 -6.91
N ALA A 455 5.16 16.09 -8.07
CA ALA A 455 6.39 15.72 -8.75
C ALA A 455 7.61 16.10 -7.90
N GLY A 456 8.62 15.24 -7.90
CA GLY A 456 9.86 15.39 -7.14
C GLY A 456 10.84 16.37 -7.75
N GLY A 457 10.34 17.52 -8.23
CA GLY A 457 11.14 18.67 -8.57
C GLY A 457 10.30 19.90 -8.90
N VAL A 458 10.97 20.99 -9.20
CA VAL A 458 10.39 22.28 -9.58
C VAL A 458 11.02 22.81 -10.85
N VAL A 459 10.26 23.65 -11.56
CA VAL A 459 10.75 24.48 -12.67
C VAL A 459 11.03 25.87 -12.12
N VAL A 460 12.24 26.39 -12.33
CA VAL A 460 12.56 27.78 -11.98
C VAL A 460 12.28 28.64 -13.21
N ASP A 461 11.30 29.54 -13.09
CA ASP A 461 10.76 30.31 -14.21
C ASP A 461 11.82 31.23 -14.86
N ASP A 462 12.71 31.84 -14.07
CA ASP A 462 13.74 32.77 -14.59
C ASP A 462 14.92 32.09 -15.29
N ALA A 463 15.16 30.81 -15.02
CA ALA A 463 16.37 30.11 -15.45
C ALA A 463 16.10 28.88 -16.32
N LYS A 464 14.82 28.61 -16.65
CA LYS A 464 14.34 27.40 -17.35
C LYS A 464 15.12 26.16 -16.92
N ARG A 465 15.27 25.96 -15.62
CA ARG A 465 16.05 24.84 -15.06
C ARG A 465 15.18 23.93 -14.21
N TRP A 466 15.46 22.64 -14.29
CA TRP A 466 14.84 21.64 -13.43
C TRP A 466 15.66 21.46 -12.15
N ILE A 467 15.02 21.63 -10.99
CA ILE A 467 15.61 21.29 -9.70
C ILE A 467 14.89 20.07 -9.13
N SER A 468 15.63 18.99 -8.94
CA SER A 468 15.10 17.78 -8.28
C SER A 468 15.12 17.92 -6.76
N PHE A 469 14.08 17.41 -6.09
CA PHE A 469 14.12 17.25 -4.63
C PHE A 469 15.17 16.21 -4.23
N LYS A 470 16.03 16.56 -3.26
CA LYS A 470 17.02 15.63 -2.70
C LYS A 470 16.42 14.90 -1.50
N GLY A 471 16.36 13.56 -1.56
CA GLY A 471 15.98 12.71 -0.43
C GLY A 471 14.56 12.11 -0.47
N ASN A 472 14.10 11.60 0.68
CA ASN A 472 12.82 10.90 0.82
C ASN A 472 11.73 11.75 1.48
N TYR A 473 11.94 13.06 1.60
CA TYR A 473 11.04 13.95 2.34
C TYR A 473 10.80 15.21 1.52
N LEU A 474 9.52 15.52 1.22
CA LEU A 474 9.16 16.66 0.39
C LEU A 474 9.28 17.98 1.18
N PHE A 475 8.44 18.13 2.20
CA PHE A 475 8.33 19.33 3.03
C PHE A 475 8.00 18.96 4.47
N ASN A 476 8.27 19.86 5.41
CA ASN A 476 7.92 19.64 6.81
C ASN A 476 6.40 19.51 7.04
N GLN A 477 5.93 18.34 7.48
CA GLN A 477 4.50 18.06 7.69
C GLN A 477 3.84 19.02 8.69
N ARG A 478 4.54 19.41 9.77
CA ARG A 478 4.02 20.36 10.77
C ARG A 478 3.93 21.76 10.19
N ALA A 479 4.96 22.21 9.47
CA ALA A 479 4.96 23.51 8.81
C ALA A 479 3.87 23.61 7.74
N LEU A 480 3.71 22.57 6.89
CA LEU A 480 2.63 22.49 5.92
C LEU A 480 1.26 22.62 6.60
N SER A 481 1.07 21.96 7.73
CA SER A 481 -0.19 22.01 8.48
C SER A 481 -0.51 23.41 9.00
N LEU A 482 0.47 24.11 9.57
CA LEU A 482 0.30 25.48 10.08
C LEU A 482 -0.07 26.46 8.96
N VAL A 483 0.65 26.42 7.85
CA VAL A 483 0.39 27.32 6.71
C VAL A 483 -0.91 26.97 6.01
N PHE A 484 -1.24 25.69 5.84
CA PHE A 484 -2.52 25.25 5.30
C PHE A 484 -3.69 25.73 6.15
N ARG A 485 -3.61 25.60 7.48
CA ARG A 485 -4.60 26.14 8.41
C ARG A 485 -4.76 27.65 8.21
N GLY A 486 -3.66 28.40 8.23
CA GLY A 486 -3.70 29.86 8.05
C GLY A 486 -4.37 30.29 6.74
N LYS A 487 -3.96 29.69 5.61
CA LYS A 487 -4.54 29.98 4.29
C LYS A 487 -6.01 29.60 4.19
N PHE A 488 -6.40 28.45 4.74
CA PHE A 488 -7.81 28.05 4.75
C PHE A 488 -8.66 29.00 5.60
N MET A 489 -8.19 29.34 6.81
CA MET A 489 -8.90 30.28 7.69
C MET A 489 -9.03 31.67 7.07
N GLN A 490 -8.02 32.14 6.35
CA GLN A 490 -8.08 33.40 5.60
C GLN A 490 -9.15 33.37 4.50
N LEU A 491 -9.20 32.28 3.72
CA LEU A 491 -10.21 32.11 2.67
C LEU A 491 -11.63 32.01 3.24
N LEU A 492 -11.77 31.32 4.38
CA LEU A 492 -13.04 31.22 5.10
C LEU A 492 -13.51 32.59 5.59
N HIS A 493 -12.62 33.37 6.20
CA HIS A 493 -12.93 34.71 6.70
C HIS A 493 -13.37 35.66 5.59
N ARG A 494 -12.62 35.69 4.47
CA ARG A 494 -13.02 36.46 3.27
C ARG A 494 -14.36 35.99 2.71
N GLY A 495 -14.68 34.70 2.86
CA GLY A 495 -15.97 34.12 2.50
C GLY A 495 -17.13 34.70 3.31
N CYS A 496 -16.97 34.79 4.63
CA CYS A 496 -17.95 35.42 5.53
C CYS A 496 -18.11 36.92 5.20
N GLN A 497 -17.00 37.66 5.09
CA GLN A 497 -17.02 39.10 4.79
C GLN A 497 -17.72 39.43 3.48
N ARG A 498 -17.55 38.59 2.45
CA ARG A 498 -18.17 38.77 1.13
C ARG A 498 -19.56 38.14 1.01
N GLY A 499 -20.18 37.73 2.11
CA GLY A 499 -21.51 37.12 2.12
C GLY A 499 -21.63 35.75 1.43
N LYS A 500 -20.50 35.12 1.06
CA LYS A 500 -20.50 33.77 0.44
C LYS A 500 -20.80 32.66 1.44
N LEU A 501 -20.60 32.95 2.72
CA LEU A 501 -20.99 32.13 3.84
C LEU A 501 -21.79 33.02 4.79
N LYS A 502 -23.03 32.64 5.12
CA LYS A 502 -23.80 33.32 6.16
C LYS A 502 -23.17 32.95 7.50
N CYS A 503 -22.48 33.91 8.11
CA CYS A 503 -21.75 33.72 9.35
C CYS A 503 -22.32 34.67 10.39
N ASP A 504 -23.06 34.14 11.36
CA ASP A 504 -23.30 34.87 12.59
C ASP A 504 -21.93 35.19 13.25
N PRO A 505 -21.65 36.46 13.64
CA PRO A 505 -20.33 36.86 14.14
C PRO A 505 -19.88 36.06 15.37
N GLU A 506 -20.78 35.82 16.33
CA GLU A 506 -20.46 35.08 17.55
C GLU A 506 -20.19 33.60 17.27
N TRP A 507 -21.04 32.97 16.47
CA TRP A 507 -20.85 31.61 15.99
C TRP A 507 -19.53 31.46 15.23
N TYR A 508 -19.21 32.41 14.34
CA TYR A 508 -17.98 32.37 13.55
C TYR A 508 -16.75 32.52 14.43
N GLN A 509 -16.79 33.41 15.42
CA GLN A 509 -15.69 33.59 16.36
C GLN A 509 -15.47 32.34 17.22
N ARG A 510 -16.55 31.68 17.69
CA ARG A 510 -16.46 30.38 18.38
C ARG A 510 -15.85 29.29 17.49
N LEU A 511 -16.33 29.17 16.25
CA LEU A 511 -15.79 28.21 15.29
C LEU A 511 -14.30 28.46 15.02
N LYS A 512 -13.91 29.73 14.86
CA LYS A 512 -12.52 30.16 14.65
C LYS A 512 -11.64 29.70 15.82
N ASN A 513 -12.04 29.95 17.06
CA ASN A 513 -11.29 29.54 18.25
C ASN A 513 -11.08 28.01 18.29
N ILE A 514 -12.14 27.23 18.04
CA ILE A 514 -12.06 25.76 17.98
C ILE A 514 -11.07 25.29 16.89
N LEU A 515 -11.12 25.90 15.70
CA LEU A 515 -10.29 25.50 14.57
C LEU A 515 -8.81 25.85 14.75
N PHE A 516 -8.50 26.95 15.45
CA PHE A 516 -7.12 27.34 15.78
C PHE A 516 -6.55 26.50 16.92
N ALA A 517 -7.37 26.07 17.89
CA ALA A 517 -6.94 25.18 18.96
C ALA A 517 -6.60 23.76 18.45
N LYS A 518 -7.16 23.35 17.30
CA LYS A 518 -6.90 22.02 16.74
C LYS A 518 -5.60 21.91 15.95
N ASN A 519 -5.01 20.72 16.05
CA ASN A 519 -3.95 20.26 15.17
C ASN A 519 -4.53 19.78 13.83
N TRP A 520 -4.28 20.53 12.77
CA TRP A 520 -4.71 20.15 11.42
C TRP A 520 -3.84 19.01 10.89
N VAL A 521 -4.45 18.08 10.16
CA VAL A 521 -3.76 16.86 9.70
C VAL A 521 -3.35 17.03 8.25
N VAL A 522 -2.05 17.23 8.04
CA VAL A 522 -1.38 17.01 6.76
C VAL A 522 -0.57 15.73 6.90
N SER A 523 -0.48 14.88 5.88
CA SER A 523 0.38 13.70 5.88
C SER A 523 1.23 13.71 4.62
N VAL A 524 2.55 13.67 4.77
CA VAL A 524 3.51 13.53 3.66
C VAL A 524 4.02 12.09 3.70
N ARG A 525 3.84 11.35 2.61
CA ARG A 525 4.37 9.98 2.48
C ARG A 525 5.68 9.99 1.71
N ASP A 526 6.48 8.93 1.93
CA ASP A 526 7.70 8.67 1.17
C ASP A 526 7.43 8.68 -0.35
N PRO A 527 8.40 9.13 -1.16
CA PRO A 527 8.23 9.22 -2.59
C PRO A 527 8.10 7.84 -3.23
N VAL A 528 7.14 7.70 -4.13
CA VAL A 528 7.03 6.55 -5.01
C VAL A 528 7.96 6.81 -6.20
N LYS A 529 8.96 5.94 -6.36
CA LYS A 529 10.00 6.10 -7.39
C LYS A 529 9.59 5.58 -8.77
N ASP A 530 8.62 4.67 -8.79
CA ASP A 530 8.14 4.03 -10.02
C ASP A 530 6.88 4.75 -10.54
N PRO A 531 6.94 5.38 -11.73
CA PRO A 531 5.79 6.06 -12.33
C PRO A 531 4.57 5.15 -12.52
N GLN A 532 4.75 3.85 -12.75
CA GLN A 532 3.63 2.92 -12.92
C GLN A 532 2.89 2.70 -11.60
N GLN A 533 3.62 2.52 -10.49
CA GLN A 533 3.04 2.46 -9.14
C GLN A 533 2.32 3.74 -8.75
N VAL A 534 2.83 4.90 -9.18
CA VAL A 534 2.19 6.21 -8.98
C VAL A 534 0.82 6.25 -9.67
N LEU A 535 0.73 5.73 -10.89
CA LEU A 535 -0.52 5.70 -11.65
C LEU A 535 -1.52 4.69 -11.10
N ASP A 536 -1.08 3.50 -10.73
CA ASP A 536 -1.94 2.50 -10.08
C ASP A 536 -2.43 2.99 -8.69
N TYR A 537 -1.63 3.83 -8.04
CA TYR A 537 -2.04 4.56 -6.86
C TYR A 537 -3.15 5.58 -7.17
N LEU A 538 -2.93 6.48 -8.14
CA LEU A 538 -3.91 7.49 -8.56
C LEU A 538 -5.23 6.87 -9.03
N ALA A 539 -5.14 5.76 -9.78
CA ALA A 539 -6.26 4.97 -10.29
C ALA A 539 -7.27 4.63 -9.19
N ARG A 540 -6.77 4.37 -7.97
CA ARG A 540 -7.62 4.00 -6.84
C ARG A 540 -8.40 5.18 -6.28
N TYR A 541 -8.17 6.42 -6.66
CA TYR A 541 -8.76 7.58 -6.00
C TYR A 541 -9.49 8.54 -6.96
N THR A 542 -9.23 8.47 -8.26
CA THR A 542 -9.69 9.46 -9.25
C THR A 542 -11.19 9.37 -9.54
N HIS A 543 -11.69 8.17 -9.81
CA HIS A 543 -13.08 7.93 -10.24
C HIS A 543 -13.87 7.07 -9.26
N ARG A 544 -13.46 7.05 -7.97
CA ARG A 544 -14.26 6.35 -6.96
C ARG A 544 -15.62 7.04 -6.77
N VAL A 545 -16.63 6.22 -6.57
CA VAL A 545 -17.92 6.63 -6.00
C VAL A 545 -17.90 6.40 -4.49
N ALA A 546 -18.89 6.95 -3.78
CA ALA A 546 -18.99 6.82 -2.32
C ALA A 546 -18.86 5.35 -1.85
N ILE A 547 -19.49 4.43 -2.57
CA ILE A 547 -19.39 2.98 -2.32
C ILE A 547 -19.47 2.19 -3.63
N ALA A 548 -18.62 1.18 -3.77
CA ALA A 548 -18.69 0.22 -4.88
C ALA A 548 -19.75 -0.84 -4.58
N ASN A 549 -20.45 -1.36 -5.60
CA ASN A 549 -21.47 -2.41 -5.42
C ASN A 549 -20.89 -3.64 -4.71
N SER A 550 -19.65 -4.03 -4.99
CA SER A 550 -18.97 -5.16 -4.33
C SER A 550 -18.78 -5.01 -2.82
N ARG A 551 -18.97 -3.81 -2.25
CA ARG A 551 -18.92 -3.60 -0.80
C ARG A 551 -20.26 -3.81 -0.12
N ILE A 552 -21.36 -3.79 -0.87
CA ILE A 552 -22.71 -4.02 -0.37
C ILE A 552 -22.92 -5.53 -0.28
N GLN A 553 -23.22 -6.01 0.91
CA GLN A 553 -23.28 -7.45 1.22
C GLN A 553 -24.73 -7.95 1.21
N SER A 554 -25.66 -7.19 1.80
CA SER A 554 -27.07 -7.57 1.85
C SER A 554 -28.02 -6.37 2.02
N LEU A 555 -29.29 -6.59 1.68
CA LEU A 555 -30.44 -5.72 1.96
C LEU A 555 -31.55 -6.64 2.50
N GLN A 556 -31.80 -6.59 3.81
CA GLN A 556 -32.79 -7.41 4.52
C GLN A 556 -33.53 -6.54 5.53
N ASP A 557 -34.85 -6.67 5.64
CA ASP A 557 -35.69 -5.98 6.64
C ASP A 557 -35.46 -4.46 6.72
N GLY A 558 -35.29 -3.80 5.56
CA GLY A 558 -35.02 -2.36 5.48
C GLY A 558 -33.62 -1.94 5.92
N MET A 559 -32.72 -2.90 6.19
CA MET A 559 -31.35 -2.68 6.63
C MET A 559 -30.35 -3.05 5.51
N VAL A 560 -29.38 -2.17 5.29
CA VAL A 560 -28.28 -2.36 4.35
C VAL A 560 -27.02 -2.72 5.11
N THR A 561 -26.43 -3.85 4.76
CA THR A 561 -25.14 -4.29 5.30
C THR A 561 -24.04 -4.09 4.27
N PHE A 562 -22.95 -3.42 4.66
CA PHE A 562 -21.80 -3.22 3.79
C PHE A 562 -20.47 -3.31 4.56
N SER A 563 -19.43 -3.76 3.86
CA SER A 563 -18.10 -3.96 4.45
C SER A 563 -17.34 -2.64 4.63
N ALA A 564 -16.76 -2.40 5.80
CA ALA A 564 -15.89 -1.25 6.09
C ALA A 564 -14.68 -1.65 6.94
N LYS A 565 -13.48 -1.15 6.59
CA LYS A 565 -12.26 -1.42 7.35
C LYS A 565 -12.22 -0.60 8.63
N ASN A 566 -12.15 -1.29 9.77
CA ASN A 566 -11.88 -0.65 11.05
C ASN A 566 -10.38 -0.40 11.18
N ARG A 567 -9.95 0.87 11.06
CA ARG A 567 -8.52 1.22 11.11
C ARG A 567 -7.90 0.98 12.49
N LYS A 568 -8.67 1.07 13.58
CA LYS A 568 -8.19 0.77 14.94
C LYS A 568 -7.96 -0.74 15.10
N LYS A 569 -8.97 -1.56 14.80
CA LYS A 569 -8.96 -3.04 14.94
C LYS A 569 -8.29 -3.80 13.78
N ASN A 570 -7.95 -3.13 12.68
CA ASN A 570 -7.37 -3.65 11.44
C ASN A 570 -8.17 -4.63 10.60
N ARG A 571 -9.40 -4.96 10.97
CA ARG A 571 -10.22 -5.94 10.27
C ARG A 571 -11.28 -5.25 9.40
N THR A 572 -11.72 -5.94 8.36
CA THR A 572 -12.96 -5.57 7.66
C THR A 572 -14.12 -5.98 8.55
N GLU A 573 -15.02 -5.05 8.83
CA GLU A 573 -16.22 -5.26 9.62
C GLU A 573 -17.44 -5.01 8.74
N SER A 574 -18.50 -5.77 8.96
CA SER A 574 -19.81 -5.45 8.40
C SER A 574 -20.42 -4.29 9.17
N VAL A 575 -20.94 -3.31 8.45
CA VAL A 575 -21.68 -2.17 9.00
C VAL A 575 -23.10 -2.28 8.48
N THR A 576 -24.05 -2.37 9.40
CA THR A 576 -25.47 -2.47 9.10
C THR A 576 -26.16 -1.18 9.56
N ILE A 577 -26.90 -0.55 8.66
CA ILE A 577 -27.66 0.69 8.90
C ILE A 577 -28.99 0.60 8.13
N SER A 578 -29.97 1.42 8.50
CA SER A 578 -31.21 1.50 7.70
C SER A 578 -30.92 1.94 6.27
N ALA A 579 -31.74 1.47 5.33
CA ALA A 579 -31.65 1.85 3.92
C ALA A 579 -31.78 3.37 3.75
N VAL A 580 -32.65 4.01 4.54
CA VAL A 580 -32.81 5.47 4.55
C VAL A 580 -31.51 6.18 4.96
N GLU A 581 -30.85 5.75 6.05
CA GLU A 581 -29.57 6.33 6.48
C GLU A 581 -28.44 6.03 5.47
N PHE A 582 -28.47 4.86 4.82
CA PHE A 582 -27.55 4.54 3.73
C PHE A 582 -27.70 5.52 2.55
N ILE A 583 -28.93 5.76 2.08
CA ILE A 583 -29.22 6.72 1.01
C ILE A 583 -28.77 8.12 1.43
N ARG A 584 -29.08 8.54 2.67
CA ARG A 584 -28.66 9.83 3.21
C ARG A 584 -27.13 9.97 3.16
N ARG A 585 -26.39 9.02 3.73
CA ARG A 585 -24.92 9.04 3.75
C ARG A 585 -24.32 8.98 2.36
N PHE A 586 -24.91 8.22 1.44
CA PHE A 586 -24.47 8.19 0.04
C PHE A 586 -24.57 9.59 -0.60
N LEU A 587 -25.71 10.27 -0.42
CA LEU A 587 -25.97 11.59 -0.98
C LEU A 587 -25.14 12.71 -0.32
N LEU A 588 -24.66 12.55 0.92
CA LEU A 588 -23.70 13.51 1.52
C LEU A 588 -22.46 13.72 0.65
N HIS A 589 -22.08 12.71 -0.16
CA HIS A 589 -20.90 12.72 -1.03
C HIS A 589 -21.20 13.09 -2.48
N SER A 590 -22.43 13.52 -2.76
CA SER A 590 -22.76 14.20 -4.00
C SER A 590 -21.91 15.47 -4.12
N LEU A 591 -21.38 15.71 -5.33
CA LEU A 591 -20.59 16.89 -5.61
C LEU A 591 -21.48 17.90 -6.37
N PRO A 592 -21.36 19.21 -6.12
CA PRO A 592 -22.10 20.23 -6.85
C PRO A 592 -21.83 20.19 -8.36
N THR A 593 -22.84 20.53 -9.15
CA THR A 593 -22.73 20.59 -10.61
C THR A 593 -21.60 21.52 -11.06
N GLY A 594 -20.79 21.08 -12.02
CA GLY A 594 -19.61 21.83 -12.50
C GLY A 594 -18.40 21.83 -11.56
N LEU A 595 -18.49 21.29 -10.34
CA LEU A 595 -17.30 21.15 -9.48
C LEU A 595 -16.35 20.09 -10.05
N VAL A 596 -15.12 20.50 -10.38
CA VAL A 596 -14.05 19.62 -10.83
C VAL A 596 -13.39 18.91 -9.62
N ARG A 597 -13.48 17.57 -9.59
CA ARG A 597 -12.93 16.71 -8.53
C ARG A 597 -11.41 16.57 -8.57
N ILE A 598 -10.83 16.59 -9.77
CA ILE A 598 -9.39 16.38 -9.99
C ILE A 598 -8.83 17.66 -10.62
N ARG A 599 -7.93 18.34 -9.92
CA ARG A 599 -7.33 19.60 -10.39
C ARG A 599 -5.83 19.45 -10.55
N HIS A 600 -5.28 20.18 -11.50
CA HIS A 600 -3.85 20.21 -11.79
C HIS A 600 -3.30 21.61 -11.52
N PHE A 601 -2.08 21.69 -10.99
CA PHE A 601 -1.47 22.92 -10.50
C PHE A 601 0.01 23.02 -10.88
N GLY A 602 0.52 24.25 -10.81
CA GLY A 602 1.87 24.63 -11.22
C GLY A 602 2.16 24.23 -12.67
N PHE A 603 3.30 23.61 -12.95
CA PHE A 603 3.64 23.25 -14.33
C PHE A 603 2.67 22.21 -14.95
N LEU A 604 1.87 21.51 -14.13
CA LEU A 604 0.83 20.59 -14.63
C LEU A 604 -0.52 21.28 -14.91
N ALA A 605 -0.67 22.59 -14.67
CA ALA A 605 -1.93 23.31 -14.83
C ALA A 605 -2.47 23.21 -16.27
N ASN A 606 -3.78 22.91 -16.42
CA ASN A 606 -4.38 22.50 -17.70
C ASN A 606 -4.12 23.45 -18.89
N ARG A 607 -4.09 24.78 -18.67
CA ARG A 607 -3.94 25.78 -19.74
C ARG A 607 -2.61 25.62 -20.50
N ASN A 608 -1.52 25.39 -19.76
CA ASN A 608 -0.17 25.33 -20.32
C ASN A 608 0.49 23.94 -20.15
N ARG A 609 -0.26 22.93 -19.66
CA ARG A 609 0.27 21.62 -19.29
C ARG A 609 1.10 20.96 -20.39
N LYS A 610 0.64 20.99 -21.64
CA LYS A 610 1.35 20.36 -22.77
C LYS A 610 2.70 21.05 -23.03
N ALA A 611 2.70 22.38 -23.08
CA ALA A 611 3.90 23.18 -23.30
C ALA A 611 4.92 22.96 -22.16
N HIS A 612 4.48 23.15 -20.91
CA HIS A 612 5.35 22.98 -19.75
C HIS A 612 5.87 21.54 -19.60
N LEU A 613 5.06 20.51 -19.89
CA LEU A 613 5.56 19.12 -19.85
C LEU A 613 6.60 18.84 -20.93
N SER A 614 6.47 19.47 -22.11
CA SER A 614 7.45 19.34 -23.19
C SER A 614 8.76 20.03 -22.81
N GLU A 615 8.67 21.23 -22.23
CA GLU A 615 9.82 21.95 -21.68
C GLU A 615 10.51 21.16 -20.56
N VAL A 616 9.77 20.69 -19.57
CA VAL A 616 10.33 19.88 -18.46
C VAL A 616 10.98 18.59 -18.98
N ARG A 617 10.41 17.96 -20.02
CA ARG A 617 11.03 16.79 -20.66
C ARG A 617 12.37 17.15 -21.30
N ALA A 618 12.44 18.26 -22.03
CA ALA A 618 13.69 18.74 -22.60
C ALA A 618 14.74 19.02 -21.51
N LEU A 619 14.35 19.67 -20.40
CA LEU A 619 15.23 19.93 -19.26
C LEU A 619 15.72 18.67 -18.54
N LEU A 620 14.99 17.57 -18.66
CA LEU A 620 15.35 16.26 -18.12
C LEU A 620 16.11 15.39 -19.14
N GLY A 621 16.39 15.90 -20.36
CA GLY A 621 17.02 15.11 -21.43
C GLY A 621 16.14 13.97 -21.95
N LEU A 622 14.81 14.11 -21.86
CA LEU A 622 13.85 13.09 -22.27
C LEU A 622 13.31 13.37 -23.66
N ALA A 623 13.08 12.30 -24.44
CA ALA A 623 12.37 12.39 -25.71
C ALA A 623 10.94 12.97 -25.53
N PRO A 624 10.39 13.62 -26.58
CA PRO A 624 8.99 14.01 -26.60
C PRO A 624 8.07 12.82 -26.31
N ALA A 625 6.94 13.06 -25.65
CA ALA A 625 5.97 11.99 -25.45
C ALA A 625 5.42 11.51 -26.79
N ALA A 626 5.50 10.21 -27.05
CA ALA A 626 4.83 9.61 -28.19
C ALA A 626 3.31 9.81 -28.05
N PRO A 627 2.62 10.38 -29.05
CA PRO A 627 1.17 10.45 -29.04
C PRO A 627 0.59 9.04 -29.17
N SER A 628 -0.26 8.62 -28.23
CA SER A 628 -1.03 7.38 -28.39
C SER A 628 -2.42 7.68 -28.95
N ALA A 629 -2.84 6.93 -29.96
CA ALA A 629 -4.20 7.02 -30.46
C ALA A 629 -5.19 6.60 -29.35
N PRO A 630 -6.34 7.27 -29.22
CA PRO A 630 -7.35 6.85 -28.25
C PRO A 630 -7.87 5.46 -28.64
N ALA A 631 -7.47 4.44 -27.90
CA ALA A 631 -7.93 3.06 -28.11
C ALA A 631 -9.46 2.99 -28.17
N CYS A 632 -9.99 2.31 -29.19
CA CYS A 632 -11.43 2.14 -29.33
C CYS A 632 -11.99 1.25 -28.20
N LEU A 633 -13.31 1.29 -27.97
CA LEU A 633 -13.92 0.61 -26.82
C LEU A 633 -13.64 -0.90 -26.81
N GLU A 634 -13.66 -1.51 -28.00
CA GLU A 634 -13.44 -2.94 -28.21
C GLU A 634 -12.01 -3.32 -27.82
N GLU A 635 -11.03 -2.60 -28.36
CA GLU A 635 -9.61 -2.77 -28.03
C GLU A 635 -9.32 -2.56 -26.54
N LEU A 636 -9.93 -1.53 -25.93
CA LEU A 636 -9.77 -1.25 -24.52
C LEU A 636 -10.38 -2.35 -23.64
N MET A 637 -11.56 -2.88 -24.00
CA MET A 637 -12.20 -3.99 -23.29
C MET A 637 -11.38 -5.28 -23.43
N ASN A 638 -10.95 -5.62 -24.65
CA ASN A 638 -10.13 -6.80 -24.89
C ASN A 638 -8.82 -6.75 -24.09
N ARG A 639 -8.11 -5.62 -24.09
CA ARG A 639 -6.89 -5.44 -23.30
C ARG A 639 -7.11 -5.56 -21.78
N LEU A 640 -8.25 -5.10 -21.28
CA LEU A 640 -8.54 -5.06 -19.84
C LEU A 640 -9.08 -6.38 -19.29
N THR A 641 -9.90 -7.08 -20.07
CA THR A 641 -10.61 -8.29 -19.61
C THR A 641 -10.18 -9.55 -20.35
N GLY A 642 -9.43 -9.44 -21.44
CA GLY A 642 -9.16 -10.55 -22.36
C GLY A 642 -10.38 -11.03 -23.14
N ILE A 643 -11.49 -10.27 -23.08
CA ILE A 643 -12.77 -10.67 -23.67
C ILE A 643 -13.01 -9.80 -24.90
N ASP A 644 -13.13 -10.46 -26.06
CA ASP A 644 -13.64 -9.81 -27.25
C ASP A 644 -15.15 -9.57 -27.12
N ILE A 645 -15.53 -8.33 -26.83
CA ILE A 645 -16.93 -7.92 -26.71
C ILE A 645 -17.70 -7.97 -28.04
N THR A 646 -17.01 -8.16 -29.16
CA THR A 646 -17.62 -8.38 -30.47
C THR A 646 -17.92 -9.86 -30.71
N ALA A 647 -17.32 -10.80 -29.99
CA ALA A 647 -17.62 -12.21 -30.14
C ALA A 647 -19.07 -12.54 -29.71
N CYS A 648 -19.69 -13.46 -30.44
CA CYS A 648 -21.02 -13.96 -30.10
C CYS A 648 -20.97 -14.84 -28.84
N PRO A 649 -21.78 -14.55 -27.80
CA PRO A 649 -21.80 -15.37 -26.59
C PRO A 649 -22.54 -16.70 -26.78
N CYS A 650 -23.21 -16.92 -27.92
CA CYS A 650 -23.95 -18.14 -28.20
C CYS A 650 -23.12 -19.16 -29.00
N CYS A 651 -22.52 -18.74 -30.12
CA CYS A 651 -21.76 -19.66 -30.98
C CYS A 651 -20.25 -19.53 -30.86
N HIS A 652 -19.73 -18.46 -30.23
CA HIS A 652 -18.30 -18.14 -30.10
C HIS A 652 -17.50 -18.01 -31.41
N ARG A 653 -18.12 -18.25 -32.58
CA ARG A 653 -17.50 -18.16 -33.92
C ARG A 653 -17.83 -16.86 -34.64
N GLY A 654 -19.07 -16.38 -34.50
CA GLY A 654 -19.56 -15.16 -35.17
C GLY A 654 -19.31 -13.89 -34.39
N LYS A 655 -19.42 -12.74 -35.08
CA LYS A 655 -19.32 -11.40 -34.49
C LYS A 655 -20.70 -10.75 -34.36
N MET A 656 -20.89 -10.05 -33.25
CA MET A 656 -22.06 -9.26 -32.93
C MET A 656 -22.01 -7.95 -33.73
N ARG A 657 -22.82 -7.88 -34.78
CA ARG A 657 -22.97 -6.69 -35.64
C ARG A 657 -24.14 -5.85 -35.17
N PHE A 658 -24.02 -4.53 -35.30
CA PHE A 658 -25.13 -3.63 -35.00
C PHE A 658 -26.33 -3.96 -35.90
N LEU A 659 -27.51 -4.14 -35.31
CA LEU A 659 -28.76 -4.36 -36.03
C LEU A 659 -29.67 -3.13 -35.93
N ALA A 660 -29.94 -2.66 -34.72
CA ALA A 660 -30.88 -1.57 -34.48
C ALA A 660 -30.56 -0.79 -33.20
N GLU A 661 -31.00 0.46 -33.14
CA GLU A 661 -30.96 1.29 -31.93
C GLU A 661 -32.27 1.15 -31.14
N ILE A 662 -32.17 1.09 -29.82
CA ILE A 662 -33.32 1.20 -28.92
C ILE A 662 -33.42 2.68 -28.54
N PRO A 663 -34.52 3.38 -28.91
CA PRO A 663 -34.67 4.81 -28.68
C PRO A 663 -34.49 5.16 -27.21
N ASN A 664 -33.82 6.28 -26.95
CA ASN A 664 -33.75 6.84 -25.62
C ASN A 664 -34.95 7.78 -25.38
N TYR A 665 -35.83 7.40 -24.45
CA TYR A 665 -37.00 8.19 -24.07
C TYR A 665 -36.66 9.47 -23.26
N TRP A 666 -35.40 9.65 -22.83
CA TRP A 666 -34.91 10.79 -22.03
C TRP A 666 -33.55 11.26 -22.56
N ALA A 667 -33.53 12.12 -23.58
CA ALA A 667 -32.34 12.42 -24.39
C ALA A 667 -31.05 12.79 -23.61
N ARG A 668 -29.93 12.18 -24.03
CA ARG A 668 -28.85 12.84 -24.78
C ARG A 668 -28.24 11.81 -25.74
N ALA A 669 -28.11 12.18 -27.01
CA ALA A 669 -27.50 11.33 -28.03
C ALA A 669 -26.10 10.84 -27.60
N PRO A 670 -25.71 9.59 -27.89
CA PRO A 670 -24.34 9.17 -27.69
C PRO A 670 -23.40 10.06 -28.52
N CYS A 671 -22.27 10.50 -27.93
CA CYS A 671 -21.11 10.88 -28.75
C CYS A 671 -20.89 9.75 -29.76
N ARG A 672 -20.97 10.08 -31.05
CA ARG A 672 -20.64 9.17 -32.15
C ARG A 672 -19.37 8.40 -31.77
N ARG A 673 -19.42 7.06 -31.87
CA ARG A 673 -18.20 6.26 -31.77
C ARG A 673 -17.22 6.87 -32.78
N VAL A 674 -16.01 7.20 -32.35
CA VAL A 674 -14.91 7.36 -33.29
C VAL A 674 -14.75 5.95 -33.90
N PRO A 675 -15.00 5.76 -35.20
CA PRO A 675 -14.79 4.45 -35.81
C PRO A 675 -13.33 4.04 -35.57
N CYS A 676 -13.07 2.76 -35.28
CA CYS A 676 -11.70 2.27 -35.39
C CYS A 676 -11.32 2.47 -36.87
N ALA A 677 -10.12 3.00 -37.15
CA ALA A 677 -9.65 3.14 -38.53
C ALA A 677 -9.75 1.77 -39.21
N ALA A 678 -10.41 1.74 -40.36
CA ALA A 678 -10.59 0.53 -41.16
C ALA A 678 -9.25 0.03 -41.70
#